data_AF-A0A9C7V035-F1
#
_entry.id   AF-A0A9C7V035-F1
#
_cell.length_a   1.000
_cell.length_b   1.000
_cell.length_c   1.000
_cell.angle_alpha   90.00
_cell.angle_beta   90.00
_cell.angle_gamma   90.00
#
_symmetry.space_group_name_H-M   'P 1'
#
loop_
_entity.id
_entity.type
_entity.pdbx_description
1 polymer ?
#
loop_
_entity_poly.entity_id
_entity_poly.type
_entity_poly.pdbx_seq_one_letter_code
_entity_poly.pdbx_strand_id
1 'polypeptide(L)'
;MKHALRKYLAPCGSALFMVVSTMAALVVLVTAMYMSVVSSGKVQYATFNQEQAYISSTSIGDIIASAIPKNKALNAKLSTLKVGDKFSTDGNGFAAFGGTNEESDVGAYTVDITRLNNETVNGEEAFVYDMAVTVSKNGVVETTHMFLTSTPDKPQEMERISRFFTNTGYLPNDVWISSVTTDSTVHCDNEYTIFSKDINTDKFGGGGDVIFNMDVTCAGAALMDASAQFKNVTKPLTWVIGNNLTIGNNTTLNKWDMGGTSSEHAKLIVGGDLILNSDMKTPAYTDVYVLGNLYINPVCYPDFQGALYVHKDIIFTGSNCWTSISNLYIDGTVRAISGGSVTTNKLVNNGVWGDTEAIEDELNSKIGGSVYPNWRINTADFDTVDIIFNTDDNNAKGSAKYIHYIDEDCTIGKVKDLYAGSGSSVNLTVVIDTGDDPLGERHLQVSANCDDIGVDKTFMWYPEASPSGGKTISVITVGQGTLAIDVPNGVTYQASDQEFFGHIAWFVMAGGKMGKTTHGVPYFDRAGFNLVTMADTINDNNLILQTPDGTCNYTEVTKKDSDGKDYTYYTCDSHGGSYSESDVKDFEDGKEETLCIGRILRDEVDSYFSKHTDQYNQMAKYYEEYFGDTYTNSNYSLDSYYPNVNIFVVSVLENADIQFGVKKATDESVQNNVFFGYVYAPYMTFVAVGSGGGLKNVGGLVVSDMAVNGAYKYIFAQPDRTIQQIVGDGFDALRPSGSRTWRIHGT
;
A
#
# COMPACT_ATOMS: atom_id res chain seq x y z
N MET A 1 76.61 -77.15 9.20
CA MET A 1 75.59 -76.34 9.90
C MET A 1 75.63 -74.84 9.54
N LYS A 2 75.97 -74.49 8.28
CA LYS A 2 75.95 -73.12 7.73
C LYS A 2 75.17 -73.10 6.39
N HIS A 3 74.19 -74.00 6.28
CA HIS A 3 73.46 -74.28 5.05
C HIS A 3 71.94 -74.11 5.20
N ALA A 4 71.49 -73.29 6.15
CA ALA A 4 70.07 -72.92 6.31
C ALA A 4 69.81 -71.42 6.05
N LEU A 5 70.84 -70.61 5.79
CA LEU A 5 70.74 -69.15 5.58
C LEU A 5 70.77 -68.73 4.09
N ARG A 6 70.23 -69.57 3.18
CA ARG A 6 70.13 -69.24 1.75
C ARG A 6 68.73 -69.42 1.15
N LYS A 7 67.68 -69.44 1.99
CA LYS A 7 66.27 -69.52 1.56
C LYS A 7 65.46 -68.22 1.73
N TYR A 8 66.11 -67.10 2.07
CA TYR A 8 65.48 -65.76 2.18
C TYR A 8 65.77 -64.84 0.99
N LEU A 9 65.83 -65.39 -0.23
CA LEU A 9 65.87 -64.61 -1.46
C LEU A 9 64.87 -65.20 -2.46
N ALA A 10 63.58 -64.92 -2.20
CA ALA A 10 62.49 -64.93 -3.17
C ALA A 10 61.49 -63.82 -2.77
N PRO A 11 60.88 -63.10 -3.73
CA PRO A 11 60.18 -61.85 -3.50
C PRO A 11 58.77 -62.11 -2.98
N CYS A 12 58.62 -62.20 -1.66
CA CYS A 12 57.30 -62.20 -1.02
C CYS A 12 57.33 -61.23 0.15
N GLY A 13 57.30 -59.93 -0.16
CA GLY A 13 56.89 -58.91 0.80
C GLY A 13 55.53 -59.32 1.35
N SER A 14 55.50 -59.57 2.67
CA SER A 14 54.49 -60.40 3.31
C SER A 14 53.07 -59.91 3.07
N ALA A 15 52.22 -60.75 2.48
CA ALA A 15 50.78 -60.55 2.40
C ALA A 15 50.16 -60.25 3.78
N LEU A 16 50.75 -60.75 4.86
CA LEU A 16 50.31 -60.48 6.24
C LEU A 16 50.41 -58.99 6.63
N PHE A 17 51.50 -58.29 6.28
CA PHE A 17 51.61 -56.85 6.53
C PHE A 17 50.62 -56.04 5.70
N MET A 18 50.37 -56.48 4.45
CA MET A 18 49.38 -55.85 3.57
C MET A 18 47.95 -56.04 4.10
N VAL A 19 47.63 -57.22 4.65
CA VAL A 19 46.33 -57.51 5.28
C VAL A 19 46.17 -56.69 6.58
N VAL A 20 47.19 -56.60 7.42
CA VAL A 20 47.11 -55.81 8.66
C VAL A 20 47.02 -54.31 8.38
N SER A 21 47.74 -53.79 7.38
CA SER A 21 47.65 -52.37 7.00
C SER A 21 46.30 -52.02 6.37
N THR A 22 45.73 -52.92 5.56
CA THR A 22 44.40 -52.71 4.96
C THR A 22 43.29 -52.82 6.01
N MET A 23 43.37 -53.75 6.96
CA MET A 23 42.42 -53.83 8.08
C MET A 23 42.51 -52.61 9.00
N ALA A 24 43.72 -52.12 9.31
CA ALA A 24 43.89 -50.89 10.09
C ALA A 24 43.31 -49.66 9.36
N ALA A 25 43.55 -49.54 8.05
CA ALA A 25 42.98 -48.46 7.23
C ALA A 25 41.44 -48.53 7.19
N LEU A 26 40.86 -49.72 7.07
CA LEU A 26 39.40 -49.92 7.09
C LEU A 26 38.80 -49.54 8.44
N VAL A 27 39.42 -49.90 9.56
CA VAL A 27 38.94 -49.52 10.90
C VAL A 27 38.99 -48.00 11.09
N VAL A 28 40.06 -47.33 10.62
CA VAL A 28 40.16 -45.87 10.68
C VAL A 28 39.08 -45.21 9.80
N LEU A 29 38.83 -45.73 8.59
CA LEU A 29 37.77 -45.23 7.71
C LEU A 29 36.37 -45.40 8.32
N VAL A 30 36.07 -46.57 8.88
CA VAL A 30 34.77 -46.82 9.53
C VAL A 30 34.59 -45.96 10.77
N THR A 31 35.65 -45.73 11.55
CA THR A 31 35.61 -44.84 12.72
C THR A 31 35.40 -43.38 12.30
N ALA A 32 36.07 -42.93 11.23
CA ALA A 32 35.88 -41.59 10.67
C ALA A 32 34.47 -41.39 10.11
N MET A 33 33.93 -42.39 9.39
CA MET A 33 32.54 -42.37 8.91
C MET A 33 31.54 -42.33 10.08
N TYR A 34 31.74 -43.14 11.12
CA TYR A 34 30.90 -43.12 12.31
C TYR A 34 30.93 -41.75 13.01
N MET A 35 32.10 -41.17 13.22
CA MET A 35 32.24 -39.84 13.83
C MET A 35 31.63 -38.73 12.97
N SER A 36 31.71 -38.85 11.64
CA SER A 36 31.07 -37.92 10.69
C SER A 36 29.54 -38.02 10.73
N VAL A 37 28.97 -39.22 10.82
CA VAL A 37 27.52 -39.42 10.96
C VAL A 37 27.01 -38.90 12.30
N VAL A 38 27.73 -39.18 13.40
CA VAL A 38 27.38 -38.68 14.73
C VAL A 38 27.50 -37.16 14.81
N SER A 39 28.51 -36.55 14.18
CA SER A 39 28.61 -35.08 14.14
C SER A 39 27.50 -34.47 13.28
N SER A 40 27.19 -35.06 12.13
CA SER A 40 26.10 -34.61 11.26
C SER A 40 24.73 -34.67 11.94
N GLY A 41 24.43 -35.76 12.66
CA GLY A 41 23.18 -35.86 13.44
C GLY A 41 23.10 -34.82 14.56
N LYS A 42 24.18 -34.58 15.30
CA LYS A 42 24.22 -33.51 16.31
C LYS A 42 23.98 -32.12 15.75
N VAL A 43 24.52 -31.83 14.55
CA VAL A 43 24.28 -30.56 13.84
C VAL A 43 22.81 -30.44 13.44
N GLN A 44 22.21 -31.49 12.87
CA GLN A 44 20.79 -31.48 12.50
C GLN A 44 19.85 -31.28 13.70
N TYR A 45 20.12 -31.92 14.84
CA TYR A 45 19.34 -31.71 16.07
C TYR A 45 19.53 -30.30 16.63
N ALA A 46 20.72 -29.71 16.51
CA ALA A 46 20.95 -28.33 16.92
C ALA A 46 20.13 -27.37 16.05
N THR A 47 20.16 -27.53 14.72
CA THR A 47 19.36 -26.73 13.78
C THR A 47 17.85 -26.88 14.04
N PHE A 48 17.35 -28.10 14.23
CA PHE A 48 15.94 -28.32 14.54
C PHE A 48 15.51 -27.67 15.86
N ASN A 49 16.32 -27.80 16.92
CA ASN A 49 16.03 -27.15 18.21
C ASN A 49 16.11 -25.62 18.11
N GLN A 50 16.97 -25.09 17.24
CA GLN A 50 17.09 -23.67 16.94
C GLN A 50 15.84 -23.12 16.26
N GLU A 51 15.38 -23.75 15.17
CA GLU A 51 14.14 -23.38 14.47
C GLU A 51 12.92 -23.43 15.41
N GLN A 52 12.86 -24.44 16.26
CA GLN A 52 11.80 -24.59 17.25
C GLN A 52 11.85 -23.51 18.34
N ALA A 53 13.04 -23.11 18.80
CA ALA A 53 13.20 -22.03 19.77
C ALA A 53 12.80 -20.68 19.15
N TYR A 54 13.18 -20.43 17.89
CA TYR A 54 12.80 -19.25 17.11
C TYR A 54 11.28 -19.14 16.91
N ILE A 55 10.61 -20.22 16.45
CA ILE A 55 9.14 -20.19 16.28
C ILE A 55 8.44 -19.91 17.61
N SER A 56 8.92 -20.51 18.70
CA SER A 56 8.35 -20.31 20.03
C SER A 56 8.56 -18.89 20.54
N SER A 57 9.72 -18.28 20.32
CA SER A 57 10.02 -16.91 20.78
C SER A 57 9.20 -15.87 20.03
N THR A 58 9.00 -16.05 18.72
CA THR A 58 8.11 -15.19 17.92
C THR A 58 6.65 -15.32 18.37
N SER A 59 6.13 -16.56 18.53
CA SER A 59 4.75 -16.77 18.99
C SER A 59 4.48 -16.19 20.38
N ILE A 60 5.44 -16.27 21.31
CA ILE A 60 5.32 -15.64 22.63
C ILE A 60 5.32 -14.11 22.52
N GLY A 61 6.17 -13.55 21.64
CA GLY A 61 6.18 -12.12 21.33
C GLY A 61 4.82 -11.62 20.85
N ASP A 62 4.22 -12.30 19.87
CA ASP A 62 2.92 -11.94 19.29
C ASP A 62 1.80 -11.96 20.33
N ILE A 63 1.78 -12.99 21.19
CA ILE A 63 0.80 -13.11 22.27
C ILE A 63 0.91 -11.91 23.23
N ILE A 64 2.12 -11.53 23.63
CA ILE A 64 2.33 -10.42 24.58
C ILE A 64 2.01 -9.07 23.93
N ALA A 65 2.43 -8.85 22.68
CA ALA A 65 2.11 -7.64 21.92
C ALA A 65 0.60 -7.45 21.79
N SER A 66 -0.16 -8.52 21.51
CA SER A 66 -1.61 -8.48 21.43
C SER A 66 -2.32 -8.21 22.77
N ALA A 67 -1.65 -8.53 23.88
CA ALA A 67 -2.20 -8.40 25.24
C ALA A 67 -2.00 -7.00 25.84
N ILE A 68 -0.93 -6.29 25.48
CA ILE A 68 -0.58 -4.97 26.04
C ILE A 68 -1.72 -3.94 25.90
N PRO A 69 -2.35 -3.75 24.73
CA PRO A 69 -3.44 -2.78 24.59
C PRO A 69 -4.67 -3.14 25.45
N LYS A 70 -4.96 -4.44 25.56
CA LYS A 70 -6.12 -4.98 26.28
C LYS A 70 -5.93 -4.99 27.80
N ASN A 71 -4.67 -5.01 28.25
CA ASN A 71 -4.30 -5.10 29.66
C ASN A 71 -3.88 -3.73 30.20
N LYS A 72 -4.86 -2.96 30.69
CA LYS A 72 -4.65 -1.63 31.29
C LYS A 72 -3.56 -1.61 32.38
N ALA A 73 -3.43 -2.69 33.16
CA ALA A 73 -2.44 -2.75 34.24
C ALA A 73 -1.00 -2.94 33.70
N LEU A 74 -0.84 -3.70 32.61
CA LEU A 74 0.44 -3.85 31.92
C LEU A 74 0.81 -2.55 31.20
N ASN A 75 -0.14 -1.95 30.49
CA ASN A 75 0.09 -0.68 29.80
C ASN A 75 0.50 0.44 30.78
N ALA A 76 -0.19 0.55 31.92
CA ALA A 76 0.15 1.49 32.98
C ALA A 76 1.51 1.22 33.65
N LYS A 77 2.00 -0.03 33.67
CA LYS A 77 3.34 -0.34 34.17
C LYS A 77 4.40 0.05 33.17
N LEU A 78 4.22 -0.29 31.89
CA LEU A 78 5.16 0.05 30.83
C LEU A 78 5.30 1.57 30.68
N SER A 79 4.20 2.32 30.78
CA SER A 79 4.22 3.79 30.69
C SER A 79 4.99 4.50 31.83
N THR A 80 5.34 3.79 32.91
CA THR A 80 6.17 4.33 34.01
C THR A 80 7.67 4.12 33.81
N LEU A 81 8.08 3.32 32.82
CA LEU A 81 9.49 3.10 32.49
C LEU A 81 10.10 4.35 31.87
N LYS A 82 11.26 4.78 32.35
CA LYS A 82 12.06 5.83 31.71
C LYS A 82 12.87 5.25 30.57
N VAL A 83 13.26 6.08 29.60
CA VAL A 83 14.16 5.67 28.50
C VAL A 83 15.39 4.97 29.07
N GLY A 84 15.65 3.74 28.58
CA GLY A 84 16.71 2.86 29.06
C GLY A 84 16.34 1.94 30.22
N ASP A 85 15.20 2.15 30.89
CA ASP A 85 14.71 1.23 31.93
C ASP A 85 14.17 -0.06 31.30
N LYS A 86 14.27 -1.15 32.06
CA LYS A 86 13.90 -2.49 31.61
C LYS A 86 12.91 -3.14 32.56
N PHE A 87 11.90 -3.79 32.01
CA PHE A 87 11.00 -4.70 32.69
C PHE A 87 11.26 -6.12 32.20
N SER A 88 11.67 -7.01 33.10
CA SER A 88 12.02 -8.41 32.79
C SER A 88 11.06 -9.37 33.48
N THR A 89 10.74 -10.48 32.82
CA THR A 89 10.11 -11.63 33.47
C THR A 89 11.12 -12.68 33.88
N ASP A 90 10.94 -13.24 35.07
CA ASP A 90 11.70 -14.42 35.49
C ASP A 90 11.09 -15.67 34.85
N GLY A 91 11.96 -16.62 34.48
CA GLY A 91 11.65 -17.75 33.58
C GLY A 91 10.28 -18.41 33.82
N ASN A 92 9.43 -18.36 32.80
CA ASN A 92 8.03 -18.86 32.73
C ASN A 92 6.93 -17.90 33.25
N GLY A 93 7.16 -16.59 33.21
CA GLY A 93 6.29 -15.58 33.81
C GLY A 93 5.08 -15.08 32.99
N PHE A 94 4.24 -15.91 32.35
CA PHE A 94 2.94 -15.40 31.80
C PHE A 94 2.06 -14.76 32.90
N ALA A 95 2.21 -15.20 34.15
CA ALA A 95 1.55 -14.61 35.31
C ALA A 95 1.97 -13.15 35.58
N ALA A 96 3.20 -12.74 35.22
CA ALA A 96 3.68 -11.36 35.36
C ALA A 96 2.92 -10.37 34.46
N PHE A 97 2.32 -10.88 33.39
CA PHE A 97 1.48 -10.14 32.43
C PHE A 97 -0.03 -10.34 32.66
N GLY A 98 -0.43 -10.92 33.80
CA GLY A 98 -1.84 -11.05 34.22
C GLY A 98 -2.54 -12.36 33.85
N GLY A 99 -1.81 -13.38 33.38
CA GLY A 99 -2.34 -14.74 33.16
C GLY A 99 -2.53 -15.53 34.46
N THR A 100 -3.39 -16.56 34.44
CA THR A 100 -3.76 -17.34 35.65
C THR A 100 -2.99 -18.63 35.87
N ASN A 101 -2.17 -19.11 34.92
CA ASN A 101 -1.43 -20.37 35.05
C ASN A 101 0.00 -20.25 34.49
N GLU A 102 0.98 -20.79 35.20
CA GLU A 102 2.32 -21.09 34.66
C GLU A 102 2.22 -22.37 33.83
N GLU A 103 2.27 -22.28 32.49
CA GLU A 103 2.35 -23.48 31.64
C GLU A 103 3.77 -24.05 31.73
N SER A 104 3.92 -25.19 32.41
CA SER A 104 5.18 -25.93 32.55
C SER A 104 5.67 -26.60 31.27
N ASP A 105 4.88 -26.54 30.19
CA ASP A 105 5.09 -27.31 28.96
C ASP A 105 5.78 -26.49 27.85
N VAL A 106 5.89 -25.17 28.03
CA VAL A 106 6.69 -24.29 27.18
C VAL A 106 8.08 -24.19 27.80
N GLY A 107 9.13 -24.52 27.05
CA GLY A 107 10.52 -24.46 27.55
C GLY A 107 10.88 -23.11 28.15
N ALA A 108 11.92 -23.04 29.00
CA ALA A 108 12.27 -21.84 29.74
C ALA A 108 12.37 -20.61 28.81
N TYR A 109 11.54 -19.60 29.06
CA TYR A 109 11.53 -18.35 28.31
C TYR A 109 11.58 -17.13 29.24
N THR A 110 12.27 -16.08 28.80
CA THR A 110 12.37 -14.78 29.48
C THR A 110 11.98 -13.67 28.51
N VAL A 111 11.24 -12.69 29.01
CA VAL A 111 10.80 -11.54 28.22
C VAL A 111 11.36 -10.28 28.85
N ASP A 112 12.02 -9.49 28.02
CA ASP A 112 12.76 -8.31 28.42
C ASP A 112 12.23 -7.10 27.63
N ILE A 113 11.44 -6.25 28.28
CA ILE A 113 10.89 -5.04 27.67
C ILE A 113 11.73 -3.84 28.09
N THR A 114 12.51 -3.30 27.17
CA THR A 114 13.37 -2.12 27.38
C THR A 114 12.72 -0.89 26.80
N ARG A 115 12.64 0.18 27.58
CA ARG A 115 12.13 1.46 27.10
C ARG A 115 13.13 2.11 26.14
N LEU A 116 12.69 2.42 24.93
CA LEU A 116 13.47 3.17 23.95
C LEU A 116 13.11 4.66 23.98
N ASN A 117 13.82 5.44 23.17
CA ASN A 117 13.47 6.84 22.94
C ASN A 117 12.01 6.95 22.49
N ASN A 118 11.37 8.06 22.85
CA ASN A 118 10.01 8.31 22.40
C ASN A 118 10.00 8.60 20.91
N GLU A 119 8.90 8.20 20.28
CA GLU A 119 8.58 8.59 18.92
C GLU A 119 7.50 9.66 18.99
N THR A 120 7.50 10.58 18.03
CA THR A 120 6.38 11.49 17.85
C THR A 120 5.41 10.86 16.86
N VAL A 121 4.22 10.49 17.32
CA VAL A 121 3.12 10.02 16.48
C VAL A 121 2.01 11.04 16.60
N ASN A 122 1.61 11.67 15.49
CA ASN A 122 0.63 12.77 15.45
C ASN A 122 0.99 14.01 16.31
N GLY A 123 2.27 14.38 16.41
CA GLY A 123 2.68 15.50 17.27
C GLY A 123 2.60 15.19 18.77
N GLU A 124 2.31 13.94 19.15
CA GLU A 124 2.28 13.47 20.53
C GLU A 124 3.35 12.41 20.79
N GLU A 125 3.82 12.40 22.04
CA GLU A 125 4.91 11.52 22.48
C GLU A 125 4.39 10.07 22.66
N ALA A 126 4.72 9.20 21.71
CA ALA A 126 4.51 7.76 21.75
C ALA A 126 5.68 7.07 22.45
N PHE A 127 5.34 6.15 23.33
CA PHE A 127 6.30 5.38 24.11
C PHE A 127 6.71 4.13 23.35
N VAL A 128 7.96 4.07 22.88
CA VAL A 128 8.55 2.91 22.22
C VAL A 128 9.24 1.98 23.22
N TYR A 129 9.13 0.68 22.99
CA TYR A 129 9.77 -0.38 23.77
C TYR A 129 10.36 -1.45 22.85
N ASP A 130 11.52 -1.99 23.20
CA ASP A 130 12.10 -3.21 22.62
C ASP A 130 11.76 -4.40 23.52
N MET A 131 10.98 -5.36 23.02
CA MET A 131 10.71 -6.63 23.67
C MET A 131 11.64 -7.70 23.12
N ALA A 132 12.64 -8.10 23.90
CA ALA A 132 13.45 -9.26 23.63
C ALA A 132 12.83 -10.51 24.30
N VAL A 133 12.37 -11.46 23.49
CA VAL A 133 11.87 -12.76 23.95
C VAL A 133 12.96 -13.79 23.74
N THR A 134 13.49 -14.33 24.83
CA THR A 134 14.51 -15.36 24.80
C THR A 134 13.91 -16.71 25.17
N VAL A 135 14.04 -17.72 24.33
CA VAL A 135 13.57 -19.09 24.56
C VAL A 135 14.74 -20.06 24.55
N SER A 136 14.80 -20.94 25.55
CA SER A 136 15.76 -22.05 25.59
C SER A 136 15.07 -23.40 25.34
N LYS A 137 15.51 -24.11 24.29
CA LYS A 137 15.06 -25.48 23.98
C LYS A 137 16.25 -26.43 23.96
N ASN A 138 16.29 -27.36 24.92
CA ASN A 138 17.35 -28.37 25.05
C ASN A 138 18.78 -27.80 25.04
N GLY A 139 18.99 -26.60 25.61
CA GLY A 139 20.28 -25.92 25.69
C GLY A 139 20.65 -25.04 24.50
N VAL A 140 19.82 -25.00 23.44
CA VAL A 140 19.90 -23.97 22.38
C VAL A 140 19.04 -22.79 22.82
N VAL A 141 19.59 -21.58 22.73
CA VAL A 141 18.93 -20.34 23.15
C VAL A 141 18.74 -19.47 21.92
N GLU A 142 17.52 -18.98 21.71
CA GLU A 142 17.19 -18.00 20.67
C GLU A 142 16.52 -16.79 21.29
N THR A 143 16.85 -15.60 20.78
CA THR A 143 16.27 -14.33 21.22
C THR A 143 15.69 -13.61 20.02
N THR A 144 14.38 -13.36 20.04
CA THR A 144 13.69 -12.53 19.03
C THR A 144 13.33 -11.19 19.64
N HIS A 145 13.62 -10.12 18.91
CA HIS A 145 13.26 -8.75 19.29
C HIS A 145 11.98 -8.34 18.57
N MET A 146 11.09 -7.66 19.29
CA MET A 146 9.86 -7.09 18.78
C MET A 146 9.69 -5.69 19.35
N PHE A 147 9.44 -4.70 18.51
CA PHE A 147 9.23 -3.34 18.96
C PHE A 147 7.75 -3.08 19.24
N LEU A 148 7.47 -2.40 20.35
CA LEU A 148 6.13 -2.05 20.78
C LEU A 148 6.02 -0.54 20.91
N THR A 149 4.88 0.01 20.52
CA THR A 149 4.54 1.40 20.81
C THR A 149 3.35 1.47 21.76
N SER A 150 3.26 2.51 22.58
CA SER A 150 2.07 2.83 23.38
C SER A 150 1.88 4.34 23.43
N THR A 151 0.64 4.81 23.30
CA THR A 151 0.29 6.20 23.55
C THR A 151 -0.30 6.37 24.96
N PRO A 152 -0.21 7.56 25.57
CA PRO A 152 -1.07 7.93 26.69
C PRO A 152 -2.57 7.88 26.30
N ASP A 153 -3.48 7.77 27.27
CA ASP A 153 -4.95 7.76 27.09
C ASP A 153 -5.47 9.11 26.52
N LYS A 154 -5.27 9.36 25.22
CA LYS A 154 -5.92 10.42 24.46
C LYS A 154 -6.63 9.81 23.24
N PRO A 155 -7.75 10.41 22.77
CA PRO A 155 -8.39 9.99 21.53
C PRO A 155 -7.38 10.08 20.39
N GLN A 156 -7.21 9.01 19.63
CA GLN A 156 -6.36 9.05 18.45
C GLN A 156 -7.15 9.60 17.26
N GLU A 157 -6.49 10.44 16.45
CA GLU A 157 -7.04 11.03 15.23
C GLU A 157 -6.24 10.52 14.02
N MET A 158 -6.94 10.29 12.91
CA MET A 158 -6.34 9.84 11.67
C MET A 158 -6.08 11.06 10.79
N GLU A 159 -4.87 11.16 10.23
CA GLU A 159 -4.60 12.17 9.20
C GLU A 159 -5.52 11.92 7.99
N ARG A 160 -6.13 12.99 7.49
CA ARG A 160 -7.01 12.93 6.32
C ARG A 160 -6.29 12.36 5.11
N ILE A 161 -6.96 11.44 4.41
CA ILE A 161 -6.46 10.93 3.13
C ILE A 161 -6.74 11.99 2.07
N SER A 162 -5.76 12.86 1.83
CA SER A 162 -5.77 13.88 0.78
C SER A 162 -5.06 13.45 -0.51
N ARG A 163 -4.71 12.17 -0.61
CA ARG A 163 -3.84 11.62 -1.65
C ARG A 163 -4.26 10.23 -2.12
N PHE A 164 -3.99 9.89 -3.38
CA PHE A 164 -4.36 8.57 -3.93
C PHE A 164 -3.55 7.45 -3.29
N PHE A 165 -2.23 7.53 -3.33
CA PHE A 165 -1.35 6.48 -2.84
C PHE A 165 -0.90 6.82 -1.42
N THR A 166 -1.41 6.06 -0.45
CA THR A 166 -0.97 6.12 0.94
C THR A 166 -0.46 4.75 1.33
N ASN A 167 0.86 4.63 1.36
CA ASN A 167 1.50 3.42 1.81
C ASN A 167 1.99 3.62 3.24
N THR A 168 1.56 2.76 4.16
CA THR A 168 1.76 2.85 5.61
C THR A 168 3.11 2.28 6.08
N GLY A 169 3.73 1.37 5.32
CA GLY A 169 4.90 0.61 5.73
C GLY A 169 4.74 -0.22 7.01
N TYR A 170 3.53 -0.66 7.32
CA TYR A 170 3.26 -1.44 8.54
C TYR A 170 3.79 -2.88 8.46
N LEU A 171 4.02 -3.41 7.26
CA LEU A 171 4.88 -4.56 6.97
C LEU A 171 6.25 -4.08 6.45
N PRO A 172 7.36 -4.72 6.87
CA PRO A 172 8.72 -4.35 6.49
C PRO A 172 9.08 -4.84 5.08
N ASN A 173 8.31 -4.41 4.09
CA ASN A 173 8.53 -4.72 2.68
C ASN A 173 8.89 -3.47 1.89
N ASP A 174 9.65 -3.68 0.81
CA ASP A 174 10.08 -2.63 -0.10
C ASP A 174 8.96 -2.25 -1.08
N VAL A 175 8.87 -0.98 -1.42
CA VAL A 175 7.90 -0.47 -2.39
C VAL A 175 8.49 -0.50 -3.79
N TRP A 176 7.74 -1.01 -4.77
CA TRP A 176 8.18 -1.07 -6.18
C TRP A 176 7.24 -0.26 -7.08
N ILE A 177 7.78 0.81 -7.68
CA ILE A 177 7.04 1.71 -8.57
C ILE A 177 7.76 1.80 -9.91
N SER A 178 7.15 1.26 -10.97
CA SER A 178 7.77 1.24 -12.31
C SER A 178 7.09 2.15 -13.34
N SER A 179 5.77 2.35 -13.25
CA SER A 179 5.01 3.20 -14.17
C SER A 179 3.65 3.48 -13.54
N VAL A 180 3.43 4.71 -13.14
CA VAL A 180 2.15 5.20 -12.59
C VAL A 180 1.91 6.56 -13.20
N THR A 181 0.71 6.81 -13.72
CA THR A 181 0.26 8.18 -14.00
C THR A 181 -0.86 8.48 -13.02
N THR A 182 -0.64 9.47 -12.16
CA THR A 182 -1.65 9.97 -11.23
C THR A 182 -1.66 11.49 -11.22
N ASP A 183 -2.78 12.04 -10.78
CA ASP A 183 -3.03 13.47 -10.54
C ASP A 183 -2.75 13.87 -9.07
N SER A 184 -2.32 12.91 -8.24
CA SER A 184 -2.19 13.07 -6.80
C SER A 184 -0.80 12.65 -6.28
N THR A 185 -0.49 13.04 -5.05
CA THR A 185 0.79 12.71 -4.39
C THR A 185 0.92 11.21 -4.14
N VAL A 186 2.12 10.68 -4.38
CA VAL A 186 2.49 9.32 -3.94
C VAL A 186 3.19 9.39 -2.59
N HIS A 187 2.58 8.82 -1.56
CA HIS A 187 3.14 8.77 -0.22
C HIS A 187 3.58 7.34 0.13
N CYS A 188 4.86 7.16 0.42
CA CYS A 188 5.49 5.89 0.74
C CYS A 188 6.14 5.94 2.11
N ASP A 189 5.50 5.31 3.08
CA ASP A 189 5.94 5.32 4.46
C ASP A 189 6.72 4.05 4.85
N ASN A 190 7.61 3.60 3.95
CA ASN A 190 8.43 2.39 4.11
C ASN A 190 9.90 2.76 4.24
N GLU A 191 10.69 1.81 4.73
CA GLU A 191 12.14 1.93 4.83
C GLU A 191 12.79 2.19 3.47
N TYR A 192 12.34 1.46 2.45
CA TYR A 192 12.87 1.58 1.09
C TYR A 192 11.76 1.72 0.06
N THR A 193 11.89 2.75 -0.78
CA THR A 193 11.09 2.93 -1.99
C THR A 193 11.97 2.78 -3.22
N ILE A 194 11.62 1.86 -4.12
CA ILE A 194 12.38 1.55 -5.31
C ILE A 194 11.59 1.99 -6.54
N PHE A 195 12.10 3.01 -7.21
CA PHE A 195 11.66 3.44 -8.53
C PHE A 195 12.44 2.65 -9.58
N SER A 196 11.94 1.46 -9.90
CA SER A 196 12.51 0.60 -10.92
C SER A 196 11.45 -0.22 -11.62
N LYS A 197 11.81 -0.83 -12.76
CA LYS A 197 10.99 -1.90 -13.36
C LYS A 197 10.92 -3.05 -12.36
N ASP A 198 9.70 -3.51 -12.05
CA ASP A 198 9.47 -4.70 -11.21
C ASP A 198 10.35 -5.87 -11.70
N ILE A 199 10.93 -6.64 -10.80
CA ILE A 199 11.72 -7.85 -11.12
C ILE A 199 10.94 -8.84 -11.99
N ASN A 200 9.61 -8.80 -11.94
CA ASN A 200 8.71 -9.61 -12.74
C ASN A 200 8.24 -8.94 -14.04
N THR A 201 8.74 -7.76 -14.40
CA THR A 201 8.36 -7.06 -15.64
C THR A 201 8.60 -7.92 -16.89
N ASP A 202 9.66 -8.75 -16.88
CA ASP A 202 9.95 -9.71 -17.94
C ASP A 202 8.95 -10.88 -18.00
N LYS A 203 8.30 -11.20 -16.86
CA LYS A 203 7.29 -12.26 -16.74
C LYS A 203 5.91 -11.78 -17.23
N PHE A 204 5.52 -10.55 -16.90
CA PHE A 204 4.18 -10.02 -17.19
C PHE A 204 4.09 -9.18 -18.47
N GLY A 205 5.23 -8.81 -19.08
CA GLY A 205 5.29 -7.94 -20.25
C GLY A 205 4.89 -6.48 -19.92
N GLY A 206 5.31 -5.54 -20.77
CA GLY A 206 4.89 -4.12 -20.64
C GLY A 206 5.88 -3.19 -19.93
N GLY A 207 7.19 -3.47 -19.96
CA GLY A 207 8.21 -2.61 -19.37
C GLY A 207 8.34 -1.24 -20.04
N GLY A 208 7.57 -0.26 -19.57
CA GLY A 208 7.71 1.17 -19.89
C GLY A 208 8.69 1.89 -18.96
N ASP A 209 9.06 3.12 -19.30
CA ASP A 209 9.83 4.00 -18.41
C ASP A 209 8.98 4.41 -17.20
N VAL A 210 9.60 4.72 -16.07
CA VAL A 210 8.94 5.36 -14.93
C VAL A 210 8.56 6.78 -15.34
N ILE A 211 7.26 7.08 -15.32
CA ILE A 211 6.74 8.39 -15.68
C ILE A 211 6.32 9.13 -14.41
N PHE A 212 6.83 10.34 -14.24
CA PHE A 212 6.46 11.20 -13.12
C PHE A 212 5.72 12.44 -13.60
N ASN A 213 4.59 12.73 -12.97
CA ASN A 213 3.81 13.95 -13.18
C ASN A 213 3.12 14.40 -11.88
N MET A 214 3.65 13.98 -10.74
CA MET A 214 3.09 14.14 -9.41
C MET A 214 4.17 14.38 -8.35
N ASP A 215 3.72 14.87 -7.20
CA ASP A 215 4.52 14.94 -5.99
C ASP A 215 4.80 13.55 -5.42
N VAL A 216 5.95 13.39 -4.78
CA VAL A 216 6.40 12.13 -4.19
C VAL A 216 6.91 12.41 -2.79
N THR A 217 6.39 11.68 -1.82
CA THR A 217 6.89 11.66 -0.45
C THR A 217 7.33 10.25 -0.11
N CYS A 218 8.59 10.06 0.24
CA CYS A 218 9.12 8.82 0.81
C CYS A 218 9.60 9.12 2.22
N ALA A 219 9.02 8.47 3.24
CA ALA A 219 9.48 8.64 4.62
C ALA A 219 10.87 8.06 4.85
N GLY A 220 11.18 6.95 4.16
CA GLY A 220 12.47 6.28 4.23
C GLY A 220 13.41 6.67 3.10
N ALA A 221 14.28 5.73 2.72
CA ALA A 221 15.22 5.89 1.63
C ALA A 221 14.54 5.63 0.28
N ALA A 222 15.03 6.27 -0.76
CA ALA A 222 14.57 6.06 -2.13
C ALA A 222 15.72 5.67 -3.06
N LEU A 223 15.48 4.70 -3.93
CA LEU A 223 16.39 4.26 -4.98
C LEU A 223 15.71 4.45 -6.34
N MET A 224 16.35 5.22 -7.22
CA MET A 224 16.01 5.28 -8.63
C MET A 224 17.00 4.45 -9.44
N ASP A 225 16.57 3.32 -10.00
CA ASP A 225 17.44 2.46 -10.80
C ASP A 225 16.70 1.86 -12.01
N ALA A 226 16.08 2.72 -12.82
CA ALA A 226 15.49 2.37 -14.10
C ALA A 226 15.36 3.56 -15.04
N SER A 227 14.99 3.27 -16.29
CA SER A 227 14.61 4.30 -17.24
C SER A 227 13.41 5.11 -16.72
N ALA A 228 13.53 6.43 -16.67
CA ALA A 228 12.51 7.32 -16.12
C ALA A 228 12.48 8.69 -16.82
N GLN A 229 11.32 9.37 -16.78
CA GLN A 229 11.10 10.70 -17.33
C GLN A 229 10.02 11.48 -16.58
N PHE A 230 10.17 12.81 -16.50
CA PHE A 230 9.08 13.71 -16.12
C PHE A 230 8.21 14.02 -17.35
N LYS A 231 6.89 13.92 -17.21
CA LYS A 231 5.94 14.49 -18.17
C LYS A 231 5.80 15.99 -17.94
N ASN A 232 5.25 16.70 -18.93
CA ASN A 232 4.88 18.11 -18.75
C ASN A 232 3.88 18.22 -17.60
N VAL A 233 4.29 18.95 -16.57
CA VAL A 233 3.44 19.31 -15.44
C VAL A 233 3.02 20.77 -15.56
N THR A 234 1.82 21.09 -15.08
CA THR A 234 1.25 22.44 -15.12
C THR A 234 1.63 23.28 -13.91
N LYS A 235 2.16 22.63 -12.86
CA LYS A 235 2.63 23.25 -11.62
C LYS A 235 3.99 22.70 -11.21
N PRO A 236 4.80 23.48 -10.47
CA PRO A 236 6.04 22.99 -9.89
C PRO A 236 5.78 21.82 -8.93
N LEU A 237 6.52 20.73 -9.09
CA LEU A 237 6.43 19.56 -8.21
C LEU A 237 7.33 19.72 -6.98
N THR A 238 6.95 19.04 -5.91
CA THR A 238 7.76 18.87 -4.68
C THR A 238 7.97 17.39 -4.39
N TRP A 239 9.24 17.00 -4.29
CA TRP A 239 9.65 15.66 -3.88
C TRP A 239 10.34 15.71 -2.52
N VAL A 240 9.95 14.82 -1.61
CA VAL A 240 10.39 14.78 -0.22
C VAL A 240 10.86 13.37 0.11
N ILE A 241 12.14 13.19 0.43
CA ILE A 241 12.74 11.90 0.80
C ILE A 241 13.31 12.03 2.21
N GLY A 242 12.77 11.31 3.18
CA GLY A 242 13.14 11.45 4.59
C GLY A 242 14.53 10.95 4.94
N ASN A 243 15.03 9.98 4.18
CA ASN A 243 16.38 9.44 4.36
C ASN A 243 17.19 9.64 3.06
N ASN A 244 18.03 8.66 2.69
CA ASN A 244 18.91 8.77 1.54
C ASN A 244 18.16 8.67 0.21
N LEU A 245 18.53 9.51 -0.76
CA LEU A 245 18.14 9.35 -2.16
C LEU A 245 19.33 8.85 -2.98
N THR A 246 19.19 7.68 -3.60
CA THR A 246 20.22 7.12 -4.49
C THR A 246 19.75 7.13 -5.94
N ILE A 247 20.52 7.79 -6.79
CA ILE A 247 20.39 7.76 -8.24
C ILE A 247 21.34 6.68 -8.76
N GLY A 248 20.77 5.53 -9.16
CA GLY A 248 21.47 4.30 -9.55
C GLY A 248 22.17 4.38 -10.92
N ASN A 249 22.92 3.34 -11.26
CA ASN A 249 23.68 3.28 -12.51
C ASN A 249 22.80 3.03 -13.75
N ASN A 250 21.62 2.42 -13.55
CA ASN A 250 20.72 2.06 -14.64
C ASN A 250 19.68 3.15 -14.93
N THR A 251 19.73 4.28 -14.21
CA THR A 251 18.80 5.38 -14.44
C THR A 251 19.09 6.13 -15.74
N THR A 252 18.04 6.37 -16.54
CA THR A 252 18.14 7.23 -17.73
C THR A 252 17.65 8.66 -17.47
N LEU A 253 17.07 8.93 -16.29
CA LEU A 253 16.56 10.26 -15.96
C LEU A 253 17.73 11.19 -15.63
N ASN A 254 18.20 11.91 -16.65
CA ASN A 254 19.26 12.89 -16.47
C ASN A 254 18.73 14.32 -16.30
N LYS A 255 17.48 14.62 -16.66
CA LYS A 255 16.88 15.95 -16.54
C LYS A 255 15.70 15.92 -15.58
N TRP A 256 15.83 16.63 -14.48
CA TRP A 256 14.82 16.75 -13.43
C TRP A 256 13.96 17.99 -13.68
N ASP A 257 13.18 17.96 -14.76
CA ASP A 257 12.31 19.06 -15.17
C ASP A 257 10.96 19.00 -14.45
N MET A 258 10.98 19.43 -13.19
CA MET A 258 9.85 19.33 -12.26
C MET A 258 8.84 20.49 -12.38
N GLY A 259 8.82 21.22 -13.51
CA GLY A 259 7.80 22.23 -13.79
C GLY A 259 8.00 23.62 -13.15
N GLY A 260 9.18 23.88 -12.58
CA GLY A 260 9.48 25.15 -11.93
C GLY A 260 9.41 26.37 -12.87
N THR A 261 8.99 27.50 -12.31
CA THR A 261 8.88 28.80 -13.00
C THR A 261 9.64 29.88 -12.25
N SER A 262 9.81 31.06 -12.85
CA SER A 262 10.48 32.18 -12.19
C SER A 262 9.75 32.75 -10.97
N SER A 263 8.46 32.44 -10.81
CA SER A 263 7.65 32.87 -9.66
C SER A 263 7.51 31.79 -8.58
N GLU A 264 7.70 30.53 -8.95
CA GLU A 264 7.48 29.38 -8.08
C GLU A 264 8.41 28.24 -8.52
N HIS A 265 9.37 27.91 -7.67
CA HIS A 265 10.37 26.88 -7.97
C HIS A 265 9.84 25.49 -7.62
N ALA A 266 10.26 24.48 -8.39
CA ALA A 266 10.10 23.09 -8.00
C ALA A 266 11.14 22.72 -6.94
N LYS A 267 10.83 21.76 -6.06
CA LYS A 267 11.69 21.37 -4.93
C LYS A 267 11.99 19.88 -4.91
N LEU A 268 13.24 19.53 -4.64
CA LEU A 268 13.66 18.20 -4.19
C LEU A 268 14.30 18.32 -2.81
N ILE A 269 13.72 17.69 -1.80
CA ILE A 269 14.19 17.72 -0.41
C ILE A 269 14.64 16.31 -0.03
N VAL A 270 15.88 16.16 0.44
CA VAL A 270 16.49 14.91 0.87
C VAL A 270 16.98 15.07 2.32
N GLY A 271 16.35 14.34 3.25
CA GLY A 271 16.68 14.33 4.67
C GLY A 271 18.03 13.66 4.95
N GLY A 272 18.35 12.59 4.23
CA GLY A 272 19.65 11.93 4.31
C GLY A 272 20.66 12.44 3.29
N ASP A 273 21.51 11.52 2.86
CA ASP A 273 22.50 11.75 1.82
C ASP A 273 21.88 11.64 0.42
N LEU A 274 22.33 12.51 -0.50
CA LEU A 274 22.05 12.39 -1.94
C LEU A 274 23.23 11.72 -2.62
N ILE A 275 23.00 10.56 -3.26
CA ILE A 275 24.05 9.73 -3.86
C ILE A 275 23.84 9.65 -5.38
N LEU A 276 24.76 10.23 -6.14
CA LEU A 276 24.70 10.27 -7.60
C LEU A 276 25.67 9.27 -8.22
N ASN A 277 25.14 8.17 -8.77
CA ASN A 277 25.90 7.26 -9.63
C ASN A 277 25.75 7.56 -11.12
N SER A 278 24.76 8.39 -11.49
CA SER A 278 24.48 8.83 -12.86
C SER A 278 24.29 10.34 -12.91
N ASP A 279 24.24 10.90 -14.13
CA ASP A 279 24.03 12.33 -14.35
C ASP A 279 22.70 12.82 -13.78
N MET A 280 22.74 13.95 -13.07
CA MET A 280 21.55 14.67 -12.63
C MET A 280 21.65 16.14 -13.05
N LYS A 281 20.67 16.60 -13.83
CA LYS A 281 20.61 17.98 -14.32
C LYS A 281 19.31 18.63 -13.88
N THR A 282 19.40 19.72 -13.15
CA THR A 282 18.23 20.50 -12.73
C THR A 282 18.16 21.80 -13.53
N PRO A 283 16.98 22.16 -14.07
CA PRO A 283 16.75 23.48 -14.67
C PRO A 283 16.90 24.63 -13.66
N ALA A 284 16.90 25.87 -14.16
CA ALA A 284 17.12 27.08 -13.35
C ALA A 284 16.11 27.30 -12.21
N TYR A 285 14.93 26.71 -12.29
CA TYR A 285 13.83 26.87 -11.33
C TYR A 285 13.51 25.58 -10.59
N THR A 286 14.49 24.69 -10.44
CA THR A 286 14.37 23.46 -9.66
C THR A 286 15.46 23.47 -8.59
N ASP A 287 15.04 23.65 -7.35
CA ASP A 287 15.91 23.74 -6.19
C ASP A 287 16.07 22.38 -5.52
N VAL A 288 17.27 22.11 -5.02
CA VAL A 288 17.63 20.85 -4.37
C VAL A 288 18.17 21.14 -2.97
N TYR A 289 17.59 20.49 -1.98
CA TYR A 289 17.93 20.59 -0.57
C TYR A 289 18.42 19.23 -0.07
N VAL A 290 19.63 19.18 0.49
CA VAL A 290 20.25 17.96 1.02
C VAL A 290 20.68 18.21 2.45
N LEU A 291 19.99 17.60 3.41
CA LEU A 291 20.28 17.72 4.85
C LEU A 291 21.46 16.81 5.27
N GLY A 292 21.76 15.78 4.48
CA GLY A 292 22.99 14.99 4.59
C GLY A 292 24.14 15.52 3.72
N ASN A 293 24.96 14.57 3.26
CA ASN A 293 26.04 14.79 2.32
C ASN A 293 25.57 14.58 0.88
N LEU A 294 26.24 15.24 -0.07
CA LEU A 294 26.09 14.96 -1.49
C LEU A 294 27.30 14.16 -2.00
N TYR A 295 27.07 12.92 -2.42
CA TYR A 295 28.08 12.06 -3.04
C TYR A 295 27.99 12.10 -4.56
N ILE A 296 29.11 12.41 -5.21
CA ILE A 296 29.24 12.48 -6.68
C ILE A 296 30.25 11.42 -7.12
N ASN A 297 29.75 10.33 -7.72
CA ASN A 297 30.57 9.18 -8.10
C ASN A 297 31.29 9.37 -9.45
N PRO A 298 32.33 8.57 -9.77
CA PRO A 298 33.04 8.71 -11.04
C PRO A 298 32.09 8.54 -12.24
N VAL A 299 32.36 9.23 -13.36
CA VAL A 299 31.60 9.13 -14.63
C VAL A 299 30.24 9.84 -14.64
N CYS A 300 29.83 10.50 -13.54
CA CYS A 300 28.70 11.43 -13.57
C CYS A 300 29.14 12.89 -13.83
N TYR A 301 28.27 13.63 -14.50
CA TYR A 301 28.42 15.03 -14.94
C TYR A 301 27.20 15.86 -14.50
N PRO A 302 26.91 15.98 -13.18
CA PRO A 302 25.75 16.72 -12.73
C PRO A 302 25.82 18.22 -13.08
N ASP A 303 24.68 18.79 -13.46
CA ASP A 303 24.50 20.21 -13.81
C ASP A 303 23.30 20.80 -13.05
N PHE A 304 23.58 21.48 -11.95
CA PHE A 304 22.59 22.16 -11.13
C PHE A 304 22.47 23.62 -11.56
N GLN A 305 21.42 23.97 -12.30
CA GLN A 305 21.17 25.35 -12.73
C GLN A 305 20.34 26.13 -11.71
N GLY A 306 19.43 25.45 -10.99
CA GLY A 306 18.71 25.99 -9.83
C GLY A 306 19.61 26.12 -8.59
N ALA A 307 19.01 26.44 -7.44
CA ALA A 307 19.75 26.53 -6.19
C ALA A 307 19.99 25.12 -5.61
N LEU A 308 21.22 24.88 -5.16
CA LEU A 308 21.63 23.68 -4.46
C LEU A 308 22.03 24.06 -3.03
N TYR A 309 21.33 23.47 -2.06
CA TYR A 309 21.55 23.65 -0.63
C TYR A 309 22.05 22.34 -0.03
N VAL A 310 23.21 22.35 0.63
CA VAL A 310 23.81 21.15 1.24
C VAL A 310 24.23 21.45 2.67
N HIS A 311 23.61 20.77 3.64
CA HIS A 311 23.90 20.99 5.06
C HIS A 311 25.25 20.41 5.48
N LYS A 312 25.64 19.23 4.95
CA LYS A 312 26.96 18.64 5.26
C LYS A 312 27.95 18.88 4.13
N ASP A 313 28.66 17.83 3.71
CA ASP A 313 29.75 17.93 2.74
C ASP A 313 29.31 17.55 1.33
N ILE A 314 29.99 18.11 0.33
CA ILE A 314 29.97 17.60 -1.05
C ILE A 314 31.23 16.76 -1.24
N ILE A 315 31.06 15.47 -1.57
CA ILE A 315 32.13 14.48 -1.62
C ILE A 315 32.22 13.89 -3.03
N PHE A 316 33.34 14.16 -3.70
CA PHE A 316 33.70 13.52 -4.96
C PHE A 316 34.46 12.23 -4.68
N THR A 317 33.87 11.08 -5.04
CA THR A 317 34.44 9.75 -4.72
C THR A 317 35.42 9.24 -5.79
N GLY A 318 35.57 9.98 -6.90
CA GLY A 318 36.51 9.69 -7.99
C GLY A 318 37.64 10.68 -8.13
N SER A 319 38.62 10.33 -8.97
CA SER A 319 39.78 11.18 -9.26
C SER A 319 39.53 12.26 -10.32
N ASN A 320 38.51 12.10 -11.17
CA ASN A 320 38.13 13.03 -12.26
C ASN A 320 36.61 13.20 -12.34
N CYS A 321 36.02 13.91 -11.39
CA CYS A 321 34.59 14.23 -11.41
C CYS A 321 34.35 15.61 -12.03
N TRP A 322 33.34 15.71 -12.88
CA TRP A 322 32.92 16.96 -13.52
C TRP A 322 31.60 17.43 -12.93
N THR A 323 31.51 18.71 -12.56
CA THR A 323 30.23 19.28 -12.11
C THR A 323 30.08 20.72 -12.57
N SER A 324 28.82 21.13 -12.73
CA SER A 324 28.40 22.50 -12.96
C SER A 324 27.35 22.85 -11.89
N ILE A 325 27.66 23.79 -11.00
CA ILE A 325 26.74 24.26 -9.97
C ILE A 325 26.64 25.78 -10.09
N SER A 326 25.43 26.24 -10.40
CA SER A 326 25.15 27.65 -10.69
C SER A 326 24.91 28.50 -9.45
N ASN A 327 24.34 27.92 -8.39
CA ASN A 327 24.06 28.59 -7.13
C ASN A 327 24.19 27.57 -5.98
N LEU A 328 25.31 27.58 -5.27
CA LEU A 328 25.57 26.67 -4.14
C LEU A 328 25.48 27.42 -2.81
N TYR A 329 24.75 26.85 -1.87
CA TYR A 329 24.81 27.19 -0.45
C TYR A 329 25.19 25.94 0.33
N ILE A 330 26.25 26.00 1.14
CA ILE A 330 26.79 24.83 1.84
C ILE A 330 27.31 25.19 3.23
N ASP A 331 26.93 24.42 4.25
CA ASP A 331 27.42 24.63 5.62
C ASP A 331 28.72 23.86 5.89
N GLY A 332 28.90 22.70 5.24
CA GLY A 332 30.13 21.91 5.27
C GLY A 332 31.15 22.28 4.19
N THR A 333 31.85 21.27 3.68
CA THR A 333 33.00 21.44 2.77
C THR A 333 32.84 20.69 1.45
N VAL A 334 33.45 21.24 0.40
CA VAL A 334 33.60 20.55 -0.89
C VAL A 334 34.94 19.84 -0.91
N ARG A 335 34.96 18.50 -1.00
CA ARG A 335 36.20 17.70 -0.99
C ARG A 335 36.18 16.52 -1.95
N ALA A 336 37.36 16.14 -2.41
CA ALA A 336 37.60 14.90 -3.14
C ALA A 336 38.29 13.85 -2.25
N ILE A 337 38.23 12.58 -2.65
CA ILE A 337 39.05 11.52 -2.05
C ILE A 337 40.55 11.87 -2.10
N SER A 338 41.33 11.29 -1.18
CA SER A 338 42.77 11.55 -1.09
C SER A 338 43.47 11.26 -2.43
N GLY A 339 44.11 12.28 -3.01
CA GLY A 339 44.77 12.21 -4.33
C GLY A 339 43.86 12.51 -5.53
N GLY A 340 42.57 12.75 -5.34
CA GLY A 340 41.64 13.21 -6.37
C GLY A 340 41.65 14.73 -6.55
N SER A 341 41.32 15.21 -7.75
CA SER A 341 41.14 16.63 -8.05
C SER A 341 39.70 16.92 -8.46
N VAL A 342 39.10 17.98 -7.90
CA VAL A 342 37.77 18.45 -8.31
C VAL A 342 37.91 19.23 -9.62
N THR A 343 37.28 18.76 -10.70
CA THR A 343 37.25 19.47 -11.98
C THR A 343 35.86 20.09 -12.17
N THR A 344 35.72 21.40 -11.98
CA THR A 344 34.42 22.07 -12.13
C THR A 344 34.38 22.93 -13.38
N ASN A 345 33.32 22.82 -14.18
CA ASN A 345 33.04 23.78 -15.25
C ASN A 345 32.50 25.11 -14.67
N LYS A 346 31.69 25.00 -13.60
CA LYS A 346 31.12 26.13 -12.87
C LYS A 346 30.89 25.70 -11.42
N LEU A 347 31.30 26.52 -10.46
CA LEU A 347 31.02 26.34 -9.04
C LEU A 347 30.87 27.72 -8.39
N VAL A 348 29.65 28.20 -8.29
CA VAL A 348 29.35 29.50 -7.68
C VAL A 348 28.84 29.27 -6.26
N ASN A 349 29.73 29.40 -5.28
CA ASN A 349 29.38 29.32 -3.87
C ASN A 349 28.89 30.70 -3.39
N ASN A 350 27.62 30.77 -2.99
CA ASN A 350 26.94 31.95 -2.51
C ASN A 350 26.95 32.07 -0.97
N GLY A 351 27.48 31.08 -0.25
CA GLY A 351 27.68 31.12 1.19
C GLY A 351 27.17 29.89 1.92
N VAL A 352 26.92 30.10 3.22
CA VAL A 352 26.30 29.13 4.14
C VAL A 352 24.78 29.13 3.87
N TRP A 353 24.12 27.98 3.97
CA TRP A 353 22.68 27.87 3.77
C TRP A 353 21.91 28.57 4.89
N GLY A 354 22.21 28.27 6.15
CA GLY A 354 21.76 29.06 7.31
C GLY A 354 20.27 29.02 7.66
N ASP A 355 19.42 28.34 6.88
CA ASP A 355 17.97 28.19 7.11
C ASP A 355 17.53 26.71 6.98
N THR A 356 18.26 25.82 7.64
CA THR A 356 18.03 24.37 7.56
C THR A 356 16.79 23.95 8.34
N GLU A 357 16.50 24.62 9.47
CA GLU A 357 15.35 24.32 10.34
C GLU A 357 14.02 24.39 9.60
N ALA A 358 13.81 25.42 8.76
CA ALA A 358 12.56 25.56 7.99
C ALA A 358 12.32 24.41 6.99
N ILE A 359 13.39 23.92 6.36
CA ILE A 359 13.31 22.78 5.43
C ILE A 359 13.20 21.44 6.18
N GLU A 360 13.79 21.32 7.36
CA GLU A 360 13.57 20.18 8.26
C GLU A 360 12.10 20.11 8.71
N ASP A 361 11.50 21.23 9.08
CA ASP A 361 10.08 21.32 9.45
C ASP A 361 9.16 21.00 8.25
N GLU A 362 9.48 21.52 7.06
CA GLU A 362 8.76 21.17 5.82
C GLU A 362 8.88 19.66 5.52
N LEU A 363 10.07 19.07 5.66
CA LEU A 363 10.31 17.64 5.49
C LEU A 363 9.46 16.82 6.49
N ASN A 364 9.55 17.14 7.78
CA ASN A 364 8.86 16.41 8.85
C ASN A 364 7.34 16.49 8.71
N SER A 365 6.81 17.66 8.38
CA SER A 365 5.37 17.84 8.17
C SER A 365 4.84 17.05 6.96
N LYS A 366 5.63 16.93 5.88
CA LYS A 366 5.26 16.19 4.67
C LYS A 366 5.35 14.67 4.84
N ILE A 367 6.33 14.18 5.61
CA ILE A 367 6.49 12.75 5.92
C ILE A 367 5.43 12.28 6.91
N GLY A 368 5.10 13.10 7.91
CA GLY A 368 4.02 12.83 8.84
C GLY A 368 4.19 11.57 9.70
N GLY A 369 3.20 11.31 10.54
CA GLY A 369 3.14 10.14 11.43
C GLY A 369 1.78 9.49 11.36
N SER A 370 1.34 9.10 10.15
CA SER A 370 -0.05 8.72 9.92
C SER A 370 -0.46 7.50 10.77
N VAL A 371 -1.54 7.70 11.52
CA VAL A 371 -2.20 6.67 12.32
C VAL A 371 -3.41 6.15 11.55
N TYR A 372 -3.55 4.83 11.52
CA TYR A 372 -4.62 4.15 10.79
C TYR A 372 -5.52 3.35 11.75
N PRO A 373 -6.85 3.49 11.67
CA PRO A 373 -7.77 2.73 12.51
C PRO A 373 -7.72 1.21 12.26
N ASN A 374 -7.88 0.43 13.32
CA ASN A 374 -8.19 -1.00 13.24
C ASN A 374 -9.66 -1.20 12.83
N TRP A 375 -9.98 -0.82 11.59
CA TRP A 375 -11.33 -0.89 11.05
C TRP A 375 -11.73 -2.35 10.83
N ARG A 376 -12.49 -2.90 11.77
CA ARG A 376 -13.08 -4.24 11.68
C ARG A 376 -14.58 -4.12 11.55
N ILE A 377 -15.10 -4.60 10.43
CA ILE A 377 -16.54 -4.70 10.19
C ILE A 377 -17.07 -5.88 11.02
N ASN A 378 -18.16 -5.66 11.76
CA ASN A 378 -18.77 -6.75 12.52
C ASN A 378 -19.70 -7.56 11.63
N THR A 379 -19.24 -8.73 11.20
CA THR A 379 -19.92 -9.59 10.22
C THR A 379 -20.54 -10.85 10.84
N ALA A 380 -20.52 -10.98 12.17
CA ALA A 380 -20.84 -12.24 12.87
C ALA A 380 -22.26 -12.75 12.63
N ASP A 381 -23.21 -11.84 12.37
CA ASP A 381 -24.63 -12.15 12.19
C ASP A 381 -25.09 -12.05 10.72
N PHE A 382 -24.15 -11.96 9.76
CA PHE A 382 -24.50 -11.82 8.35
C PHE A 382 -24.99 -13.14 7.75
N ASP A 383 -26.17 -13.12 7.13
CA ASP A 383 -26.65 -14.24 6.34
C ASP A 383 -25.79 -14.43 5.08
N THR A 384 -25.60 -15.68 4.66
CA THR A 384 -24.86 -15.99 3.43
C THR A 384 -25.78 -15.93 2.22
N VAL A 385 -25.43 -15.11 1.24
CA VAL A 385 -26.17 -14.94 -0.02
C VAL A 385 -25.34 -15.50 -1.18
N ASP A 386 -25.90 -16.50 -1.88
CA ASP A 386 -25.35 -17.02 -3.12
C ASP A 386 -25.88 -16.21 -4.33
N ILE A 387 -24.96 -15.73 -5.16
CA ILE A 387 -25.26 -15.01 -6.40
C ILE A 387 -25.39 -16.00 -7.54
N ILE A 388 -26.62 -16.20 -8.02
CA ILE A 388 -26.92 -17.10 -9.14
C ILE A 388 -27.47 -16.30 -10.32
N PHE A 389 -26.78 -16.40 -11.46
CA PHE A 389 -27.22 -15.87 -12.75
C PHE A 389 -27.85 -16.96 -13.62
N ASN A 390 -28.78 -16.56 -14.50
CA ASN A 390 -29.43 -17.43 -15.47
C ASN A 390 -29.56 -16.73 -16.83
N THR A 391 -28.64 -16.97 -17.76
CA THR A 391 -28.57 -16.19 -19.01
C THR A 391 -29.37 -16.77 -20.19
N ASP A 392 -30.19 -17.82 -20.00
CA ASP A 392 -30.93 -18.49 -21.08
C ASP A 392 -32.28 -17.83 -21.38
N ASP A 393 -32.30 -16.66 -22.02
CA ASP A 393 -33.58 -15.97 -22.33
C ASP A 393 -34.43 -16.71 -23.39
N ASN A 394 -33.81 -17.56 -24.22
CA ASN A 394 -34.50 -18.28 -25.30
C ASN A 394 -35.37 -19.44 -24.78
N ASN A 395 -34.88 -20.22 -23.82
CA ASN A 395 -35.68 -21.29 -23.21
C ASN A 395 -36.42 -20.83 -21.95
N ALA A 396 -35.91 -19.82 -21.24
CA ALA A 396 -36.46 -19.37 -19.96
C ALA A 396 -37.61 -18.36 -20.08
N LYS A 397 -37.91 -17.82 -21.28
CA LYS A 397 -39.10 -16.99 -21.59
C LYS A 397 -39.45 -15.94 -20.51
N GLY A 398 -38.48 -15.10 -20.13
CA GLY A 398 -38.68 -14.09 -19.08
C GLY A 398 -38.21 -14.50 -17.67
N SER A 399 -37.69 -15.71 -17.46
CA SER A 399 -37.03 -16.14 -16.21
C SER A 399 -35.50 -16.13 -16.26
N ALA A 400 -34.94 -15.49 -17.30
CA ALA A 400 -33.52 -15.14 -17.31
C ALA A 400 -33.23 -14.12 -16.19
N LYS A 401 -32.03 -14.18 -15.63
CA LYS A 401 -31.53 -13.32 -14.56
C LYS A 401 -30.11 -12.88 -14.89
N TYR A 402 -29.99 -11.66 -15.42
CA TYR A 402 -28.72 -10.98 -15.70
C TYR A 402 -28.26 -10.11 -14.53
N ILE A 403 -29.20 -9.70 -13.66
CA ILE A 403 -28.96 -8.81 -12.54
C ILE A 403 -29.25 -9.55 -11.22
N HIS A 404 -28.35 -9.42 -10.25
CA HIS A 404 -28.57 -9.79 -8.85
C HIS A 404 -28.62 -8.51 -8.01
N TYR A 405 -29.61 -8.37 -7.13
CA TYR A 405 -29.77 -7.22 -6.25
C TYR A 405 -29.39 -7.60 -4.82
N ILE A 406 -28.68 -6.71 -4.13
CA ILE A 406 -28.29 -6.83 -2.73
C ILE A 406 -28.72 -5.54 -2.02
N ASP A 407 -29.63 -5.65 -1.06
CA ASP A 407 -30.21 -4.54 -0.29
C ASP A 407 -30.13 -4.78 1.23
N GLU A 408 -29.34 -5.76 1.66
CA GLU A 408 -29.11 -6.11 3.06
C GLU A 408 -27.62 -6.43 3.32
N ASP A 409 -27.23 -6.37 4.59
CA ASP A 409 -25.89 -6.76 5.01
C ASP A 409 -25.77 -8.27 4.94
N CYS A 410 -24.76 -8.77 4.23
CA CYS A 410 -24.64 -10.19 3.96
C CYS A 410 -23.20 -10.65 3.70
N THR A 411 -23.00 -11.95 3.82
CA THR A 411 -21.78 -12.62 3.36
C THR A 411 -22.01 -13.15 1.95
N ILE A 412 -21.18 -12.74 0.99
CA ILE A 412 -21.25 -13.25 -0.37
C ILE A 412 -20.65 -14.66 -0.39
N GLY A 413 -21.51 -15.64 -0.66
CA GLY A 413 -21.17 -17.05 -0.81
C GLY A 413 -20.64 -17.35 -2.21
N LYS A 414 -21.33 -18.25 -2.91
CA LYS A 414 -20.99 -18.68 -4.26
C LYS A 414 -21.49 -17.67 -5.29
N VAL A 415 -20.70 -17.46 -6.35
CA VAL A 415 -21.14 -16.73 -7.54
C VAL A 415 -21.12 -17.68 -8.73
N LYS A 416 -22.28 -17.93 -9.34
CA LYS A 416 -22.43 -18.93 -10.41
C LYS A 416 -23.26 -18.43 -11.58
N ASP A 417 -22.90 -18.90 -12.77
CA ASP A 417 -23.73 -18.75 -13.96
C ASP A 417 -24.25 -20.12 -14.40
N LEU A 418 -25.57 -20.33 -14.26
CA LEU A 418 -26.18 -21.64 -14.54
C LEU A 418 -26.07 -22.09 -16.00
N TYR A 419 -25.84 -21.16 -16.92
CA TYR A 419 -25.69 -21.46 -18.35
C TYR A 419 -24.44 -20.78 -18.89
N ALA A 420 -23.32 -21.50 -18.86
CA ALA A 420 -22.08 -21.18 -19.58
C ALA A 420 -22.24 -21.26 -21.12
N GLY A 421 -23.34 -20.76 -21.67
CA GLY A 421 -23.68 -20.79 -23.08
C GLY A 421 -22.82 -19.84 -23.93
N SER A 422 -22.38 -20.33 -25.09
CA SER A 422 -21.67 -19.61 -26.13
C SER A 422 -22.64 -18.71 -26.93
N GLY A 423 -23.06 -17.59 -26.32
CA GLY A 423 -23.84 -16.54 -26.97
C GLY A 423 -23.22 -15.18 -26.67
N SER A 424 -23.21 -14.30 -27.68
CA SER A 424 -22.65 -12.94 -27.70
C SER A 424 -22.64 -12.21 -26.34
N SER A 425 -21.48 -11.66 -25.95
CA SER A 425 -21.27 -10.60 -24.94
C SER A 425 -22.40 -10.42 -23.91
N VAL A 426 -22.56 -11.39 -23.01
CA VAL A 426 -23.51 -11.26 -21.89
C VAL A 426 -22.81 -10.55 -20.74
N ASN A 427 -23.33 -9.39 -20.34
CA ASN A 427 -22.86 -8.66 -19.18
C ASN A 427 -23.71 -9.04 -17.97
N LEU A 428 -23.07 -9.64 -16.98
CA LEU A 428 -23.66 -9.96 -15.69
C LEU A 428 -23.56 -8.74 -14.78
N THR A 429 -24.54 -8.52 -13.91
CA THR A 429 -24.51 -7.35 -13.03
C THR A 429 -24.94 -7.68 -11.62
N VAL A 430 -24.18 -7.19 -10.64
CA VAL A 430 -24.58 -7.16 -9.23
C VAL A 430 -24.89 -5.70 -8.91
N VAL A 431 -26.11 -5.42 -8.44
CA VAL A 431 -26.52 -4.10 -7.97
C VAL A 431 -26.56 -4.14 -6.45
N ILE A 432 -25.78 -3.28 -5.82
CA ILE A 432 -25.70 -3.14 -4.36
C ILE A 432 -26.36 -1.82 -3.99
N ASP A 433 -27.45 -1.91 -3.25
CA ASP A 433 -28.19 -0.76 -2.75
C ASP A 433 -27.60 -0.28 -1.42
N THR A 434 -27.02 0.93 -1.45
CA THR A 434 -26.42 1.57 -0.27
C THR A 434 -27.37 2.53 0.43
N GLY A 435 -28.59 2.71 -0.08
CA GLY A 435 -29.58 3.62 0.51
C GLY A 435 -29.38 5.08 0.13
N ASP A 436 -30.41 5.88 0.33
CA ASP A 436 -30.39 7.33 0.07
C ASP A 436 -29.83 8.15 1.25
N ASP A 437 -29.67 7.54 2.42
CA ASP A 437 -29.07 8.21 3.57
C ASP A 437 -27.55 8.36 3.37
N PRO A 438 -27.00 9.58 3.28
CA PRO A 438 -25.56 9.78 3.14
C PRO A 438 -24.75 9.34 4.38
N LEU A 439 -25.41 9.17 5.55
CA LEU A 439 -24.80 8.58 6.75
C LEU A 439 -25.01 7.06 6.83
N GLY A 440 -25.85 6.50 5.95
CA GLY A 440 -26.13 5.07 5.89
C GLY A 440 -24.90 4.28 5.47
N GLU A 441 -24.80 3.06 6.00
CA GLU A 441 -23.73 2.12 5.68
C GLU A 441 -24.33 0.78 5.28
N ARG A 442 -23.75 0.17 4.24
CA ARG A 442 -24.04 -1.18 3.77
C ARG A 442 -22.78 -2.01 3.98
N HIS A 443 -22.88 -3.11 4.70
CA HIS A 443 -21.71 -3.94 5.02
C HIS A 443 -21.82 -5.30 4.34
N LEU A 444 -20.76 -5.70 3.64
CA LEU A 444 -20.65 -7.03 3.05
C LEU A 444 -19.41 -7.75 3.57
N GLN A 445 -19.47 -9.07 3.71
CA GLN A 445 -18.28 -9.90 3.83
C GLN A 445 -18.12 -10.75 2.58
N VAL A 446 -16.90 -10.95 2.09
CA VAL A 446 -16.65 -11.89 0.97
C VAL A 446 -16.13 -13.23 1.48
N SER A 447 -16.57 -14.31 0.85
CA SER A 447 -16.05 -15.66 1.12
C SER A 447 -15.39 -16.26 -0.12
N ALA A 448 -14.41 -17.13 0.07
CA ALA A 448 -13.75 -17.79 -1.07
C ALA A 448 -14.77 -18.57 -1.92
N ASN A 449 -14.78 -18.32 -3.22
CA ASN A 449 -15.76 -18.88 -4.15
C ASN A 449 -15.13 -19.47 -5.42
N CYS A 450 -13.79 -19.47 -5.52
CA CYS A 450 -13.05 -19.98 -6.68
C CYS A 450 -12.53 -21.42 -6.50
N ASP A 451 -12.88 -22.11 -5.42
CA ASP A 451 -12.43 -23.50 -5.20
C ASP A 451 -12.93 -24.44 -6.33
N ASP A 452 -14.13 -24.19 -6.87
CA ASP A 452 -14.73 -24.95 -7.97
C ASP A 452 -13.93 -24.83 -9.30
N ILE A 453 -13.11 -23.78 -9.45
CA ILE A 453 -12.22 -23.56 -10.61
C ILE A 453 -10.74 -23.83 -10.29
N GLY A 454 -10.46 -24.39 -9.10
CA GLY A 454 -9.11 -24.77 -8.68
C GLY A 454 -8.24 -23.61 -8.18
N VAL A 455 -8.84 -22.51 -7.72
CA VAL A 455 -8.11 -21.36 -7.17
C VAL A 455 -8.45 -21.20 -5.70
N ASP A 456 -7.62 -21.81 -4.85
CA ASP A 456 -7.87 -21.91 -3.42
C ASP A 456 -7.99 -20.54 -2.72
N LYS A 457 -8.93 -20.45 -1.79
CA LYS A 457 -9.11 -19.31 -0.87
C LYS A 457 -9.27 -17.96 -1.58
N THR A 458 -9.87 -17.96 -2.75
CA THR A 458 -9.98 -16.76 -3.59
C THR A 458 -11.45 -16.42 -3.82
N PHE A 459 -11.78 -15.14 -3.65
CA PHE A 459 -13.06 -14.56 -4.02
C PHE A 459 -12.89 -13.78 -5.33
N MET A 460 -13.82 -13.99 -6.25
CA MET A 460 -14.02 -13.18 -7.46
C MET A 460 -15.51 -12.89 -7.64
N TRP A 461 -15.86 -11.70 -8.12
CA TRP A 461 -17.23 -11.41 -8.56
C TRP A 461 -17.64 -12.23 -9.79
N TYR A 462 -16.67 -12.78 -10.52
CA TYR A 462 -16.94 -13.74 -11.58
C TYR A 462 -15.85 -14.83 -11.66
N PRO A 463 -16.04 -15.97 -10.95
CA PRO A 463 -15.03 -17.03 -10.89
C PRO A 463 -14.92 -17.85 -12.19
N GLU A 464 -15.94 -17.91 -13.04
CA GLU A 464 -15.99 -18.83 -14.19
C GLU A 464 -15.19 -18.38 -15.44
N ALA A 465 -14.10 -17.61 -15.29
CA ALA A 465 -13.36 -17.04 -16.41
C ALA A 465 -12.79 -18.11 -17.37
N SER A 466 -13.52 -18.40 -18.45
CA SER A 466 -13.01 -19.14 -19.61
C SER A 466 -11.95 -18.29 -20.33
N PRO A 467 -10.83 -18.89 -20.80
CA PRO A 467 -9.77 -18.19 -21.56
C PRO A 467 -10.20 -17.55 -22.89
N SER A 468 -11.49 -17.66 -23.28
CA SER A 468 -12.01 -17.18 -24.56
C SER A 468 -13.24 -16.28 -24.42
N GLY A 469 -13.05 -15.06 -23.90
CA GLY A 469 -13.64 -13.81 -24.41
C GLY A 469 -15.16 -13.63 -24.52
N GLY A 470 -15.98 -14.19 -23.62
CA GLY A 470 -17.44 -14.15 -23.77
C GLY A 470 -18.25 -13.23 -22.83
N LYS A 471 -17.90 -13.16 -21.54
CA LYS A 471 -18.78 -12.59 -20.50
C LYS A 471 -18.04 -11.57 -19.63
N THR A 472 -18.72 -10.50 -19.26
CA THR A 472 -18.20 -9.43 -18.41
C THR A 472 -19.05 -9.30 -17.15
N ILE A 473 -18.47 -8.73 -16.08
CA ILE A 473 -19.17 -8.47 -14.83
C ILE A 473 -19.15 -6.96 -14.54
N SER A 474 -20.27 -6.44 -14.03
CA SER A 474 -20.38 -5.10 -13.47
C SER A 474 -20.94 -5.19 -12.05
N VAL A 475 -20.25 -4.61 -11.09
CA VAL A 475 -20.72 -4.42 -9.72
C VAL A 475 -21.07 -2.95 -9.58
N ILE A 476 -22.34 -2.64 -9.38
CA ILE A 476 -22.85 -1.28 -9.43
C ILE A 476 -23.45 -0.92 -8.08
N THR A 477 -22.99 0.18 -7.49
CA THR A 477 -23.68 0.76 -6.33
C THR A 477 -24.74 1.77 -6.78
N VAL A 478 -25.84 1.83 -6.03
CA VAL A 478 -26.90 2.83 -6.16
C VAL A 478 -27.16 3.47 -4.80
N GLY A 479 -27.43 4.77 -4.78
CA GLY A 479 -27.59 5.53 -3.55
C GLY A 479 -26.36 6.36 -3.15
N GLN A 480 -26.47 6.97 -1.97
CA GLN A 480 -25.44 7.84 -1.38
C GLN A 480 -24.67 7.17 -0.24
N GLY A 481 -25.25 6.14 0.37
CA GLY A 481 -24.66 5.47 1.51
C GLY A 481 -23.32 4.83 1.18
N THR A 482 -22.57 4.54 2.24
CA THR A 482 -21.22 3.96 2.14
C THR A 482 -21.29 2.44 2.09
N LEU A 483 -20.65 1.83 1.10
CA LEU A 483 -20.45 0.39 1.04
C LEU A 483 -19.10 0.02 1.67
N ALA A 484 -19.09 -0.83 2.68
CA ALA A 484 -17.89 -1.39 3.29
C ALA A 484 -17.84 -2.91 3.07
N ILE A 485 -16.77 -3.42 2.46
CA ILE A 485 -16.59 -4.83 2.12
C ILE A 485 -15.43 -5.39 2.94
N ASP A 486 -15.73 -6.29 3.87
CA ASP A 486 -14.75 -7.02 4.67
C ASP A 486 -14.11 -8.15 3.84
N VAL A 487 -12.78 -8.12 3.73
CA VAL A 487 -11.98 -9.24 3.21
C VAL A 487 -11.36 -9.99 4.40
N PRO A 488 -11.91 -11.17 4.76
CA PRO A 488 -11.53 -11.86 5.99
C PRO A 488 -10.16 -12.55 5.88
N ASN A 489 -9.63 -12.96 7.05
CA ASN A 489 -8.31 -13.57 7.17
C ASN A 489 -8.15 -14.77 6.23
N GLY A 490 -7.07 -14.79 5.44
CA GLY A 490 -6.74 -15.91 4.57
C GLY A 490 -7.52 -15.95 3.26
N VAL A 491 -8.37 -14.97 2.96
CA VAL A 491 -9.06 -14.82 1.67
C VAL A 491 -8.33 -13.82 0.79
N THR A 492 -8.15 -14.18 -0.49
CA THR A 492 -7.70 -13.27 -1.53
C THR A 492 -8.91 -12.73 -2.29
N TYR A 493 -9.17 -11.42 -2.27
CA TYR A 493 -10.10 -10.81 -3.21
C TYR A 493 -9.33 -10.49 -4.50
N GLN A 494 -9.65 -11.20 -5.57
CA GLN A 494 -9.12 -10.96 -6.90
C GLN A 494 -10.17 -10.33 -7.84
N ALA A 495 -9.79 -9.27 -8.56
CA ALA A 495 -10.63 -8.70 -9.61
C ALA A 495 -10.73 -9.60 -10.85
N SER A 496 -11.86 -9.52 -11.55
CA SER A 496 -12.11 -10.26 -12.79
C SER A 496 -11.66 -9.46 -14.02
N ASP A 497 -11.39 -10.13 -15.14
CA ASP A 497 -11.14 -9.44 -16.41
C ASP A 497 -12.37 -8.62 -16.83
N GLN A 498 -12.12 -7.40 -17.31
CA GLN A 498 -13.14 -6.44 -17.72
C GLN A 498 -14.16 -6.06 -16.64
N GLU A 499 -13.87 -6.32 -15.36
CA GLU A 499 -14.70 -5.94 -14.23
C GLU A 499 -14.87 -4.41 -14.16
N PHE A 500 -16.12 -3.95 -14.06
CA PHE A 500 -16.41 -2.60 -13.61
C PHE A 500 -16.96 -2.67 -12.20
N PHE A 501 -16.39 -1.91 -11.28
CA PHE A 501 -16.95 -1.76 -9.95
C PHE A 501 -17.02 -0.28 -9.57
N GLY A 502 -18.23 0.28 -9.45
CA GLY A 502 -18.45 1.68 -9.10
C GLY A 502 -19.91 2.12 -9.06
N HIS A 503 -20.14 3.38 -8.72
CA HIS A 503 -21.49 3.98 -8.72
C HIS A 503 -22.13 3.98 -10.12
N ILE A 504 -23.46 3.86 -10.18
CA ILE A 504 -24.22 3.82 -11.43
C ILE A 504 -23.97 5.03 -12.34
N ALA A 505 -23.73 6.22 -11.77
CA ALA A 505 -23.42 7.42 -12.54
C ALA A 505 -22.11 7.24 -13.34
N TRP A 506 -21.07 6.63 -12.76
CA TRP A 506 -19.83 6.33 -13.46
C TRP A 506 -20.04 5.31 -14.58
N PHE A 507 -20.91 4.32 -14.35
CA PHE A 507 -21.26 3.32 -15.36
C PHE A 507 -21.88 3.96 -16.62
N VAL A 508 -22.83 4.87 -16.44
CA VAL A 508 -23.50 5.55 -17.58
C VAL A 508 -22.59 6.58 -18.26
N MET A 509 -21.74 7.29 -17.50
CA MET A 509 -20.74 8.20 -18.06
C MET A 509 -19.71 7.47 -18.91
N ALA A 510 -19.33 6.25 -18.51
CA ALA A 510 -18.46 5.37 -19.30
C ALA A 510 -19.13 4.81 -20.56
N GLY A 511 -20.41 5.13 -20.82
CA GLY A 511 -21.17 4.72 -22.00
C GLY A 511 -22.07 3.49 -21.78
N GLY A 512 -22.19 3.03 -20.54
CA GLY A 512 -23.07 1.94 -20.16
C GLY A 512 -24.54 2.31 -20.29
N LYS A 513 -25.40 1.32 -20.59
CA LYS A 513 -26.83 1.53 -20.83
C LYS A 513 -27.66 0.51 -20.06
N MET A 514 -28.91 0.85 -19.78
CA MET A 514 -29.86 -0.08 -19.17
C MET A 514 -30.91 -0.47 -20.20
N GLY A 515 -31.15 -1.76 -20.34
CA GLY A 515 -32.02 -2.33 -21.36
C GLY A 515 -32.96 -3.40 -20.81
N LYS A 516 -33.90 -3.81 -21.66
CA LYS A 516 -34.75 -4.99 -21.43
C LYS A 516 -34.60 -5.93 -22.62
N THR A 517 -34.55 -7.23 -22.38
CA THR A 517 -34.56 -8.21 -23.47
C THR A 517 -35.91 -8.17 -24.20
N THR A 518 -36.04 -8.90 -25.31
CA THR A 518 -37.33 -9.03 -26.02
C THR A 518 -38.45 -9.56 -25.11
N HIS A 519 -38.11 -10.29 -24.05
CA HIS A 519 -39.04 -10.81 -23.05
C HIS A 519 -39.20 -9.92 -21.81
N GLY A 520 -38.63 -8.71 -21.80
CA GLY A 520 -38.80 -7.74 -20.72
C GLY A 520 -37.82 -7.89 -19.54
N VAL A 521 -36.85 -8.81 -19.62
CA VAL A 521 -35.87 -9.04 -18.54
C VAL A 521 -34.84 -7.90 -18.52
N PRO A 522 -34.59 -7.25 -17.38
CA PRO A 522 -33.61 -6.16 -17.32
C PRO A 522 -32.17 -6.67 -17.40
N TYR A 523 -31.31 -5.85 -18.02
CA TYR A 523 -29.87 -6.07 -18.08
C TYR A 523 -29.13 -4.74 -18.25
N PHE A 524 -27.85 -4.73 -17.87
CA PHE A 524 -26.95 -3.61 -18.15
C PHE A 524 -26.10 -3.92 -19.38
N ASP A 525 -26.24 -3.09 -20.39
CA ASP A 525 -25.50 -3.19 -21.64
C ASP A 525 -24.19 -2.40 -21.57
N ARG A 526 -23.14 -3.00 -22.14
CA ARG A 526 -21.82 -2.39 -22.30
C ARG A 526 -21.50 -2.06 -23.77
N ALA A 527 -22.49 -2.07 -24.65
CA ALA A 527 -22.34 -1.62 -26.03
C ALA A 527 -22.08 -0.10 -26.10
N GLY A 528 -20.79 0.24 -26.21
CA GLY A 528 -20.28 1.61 -26.16
C GLY A 528 -19.50 1.93 -24.89
N PHE A 529 -19.38 0.98 -23.97
CA PHE A 529 -18.65 1.13 -22.72
C PHE A 529 -17.14 1.19 -22.97
N ASN A 530 -16.49 2.28 -22.55
CA ASN A 530 -15.06 2.48 -22.81
C ASN A 530 -14.31 2.99 -21.57
N LEU A 531 -13.58 2.07 -20.93
CA LEU A 531 -12.75 2.36 -19.76
C LEU A 531 -11.43 3.06 -20.12
N VAL A 532 -10.98 2.95 -21.36
CA VAL A 532 -9.72 3.58 -21.81
C VAL A 532 -9.89 5.10 -21.84
N THR A 533 -11.04 5.58 -22.31
CA THR A 533 -11.35 7.02 -22.43
C THR A 533 -12.01 7.60 -21.17
N MET A 534 -12.33 6.78 -20.18
CA MET A 534 -13.01 7.26 -18.96
C MET A 534 -12.16 8.26 -18.19
N ALA A 535 -10.84 8.02 -18.09
CA ALA A 535 -9.93 8.98 -17.48
C ALA A 535 -9.92 10.33 -18.21
N ASP A 536 -9.98 10.31 -19.55
CA ASP A 536 -10.03 11.53 -20.35
C ASP A 536 -11.38 12.24 -20.16
N THR A 537 -12.48 11.48 -20.03
CA THR A 537 -13.79 12.04 -19.72
C THR A 537 -13.80 12.79 -18.39
N ILE A 538 -13.16 12.24 -17.35
CA ILE A 538 -13.03 12.90 -16.05
C ILE A 538 -12.20 14.18 -16.16
N ASN A 539 -11.04 14.09 -16.79
CA ASN A 539 -10.10 15.21 -16.87
C ASN A 539 -10.57 16.34 -17.79
N ASP A 540 -11.06 16.01 -19.00
CA ASP A 540 -11.45 17.00 -20.01
C ASP A 540 -12.72 17.78 -19.60
N ASN A 541 -13.53 17.23 -18.70
CA ASN A 541 -14.72 17.89 -18.16
C ASN A 541 -14.52 18.41 -16.73
N ASN A 542 -13.30 18.36 -16.18
CA ASN A 542 -12.98 18.79 -14.81
C ASN A 542 -13.95 18.24 -13.75
N LEU A 543 -14.37 16.97 -13.88
CA LEU A 543 -15.38 16.40 -12.99
C LEU A 543 -14.92 16.30 -11.52
N ILE A 544 -13.61 16.37 -11.30
CA ILE A 544 -12.97 16.26 -9.99
C ILE A 544 -12.04 17.45 -9.80
N LEU A 545 -12.07 18.09 -8.64
CA LEU A 545 -11.20 19.21 -8.30
C LEU A 545 -9.75 18.74 -8.13
N GLN A 546 -8.88 19.04 -9.09
CA GLN A 546 -7.47 18.62 -9.05
C GLN A 546 -6.53 19.69 -8.48
N THR A 547 -6.98 20.94 -8.42
CA THR A 547 -6.16 22.06 -7.98
C THR A 547 -6.95 23.02 -7.11
N PRO A 548 -6.31 23.69 -6.14
CA PRO A 548 -6.97 24.73 -5.35
C PRO A 548 -7.51 25.84 -6.26
N ASP A 549 -8.75 26.24 -6.02
CA ASP A 549 -9.45 27.28 -6.79
C ASP A 549 -9.68 28.58 -5.98
N GLY A 550 -9.31 28.56 -4.69
CA GLY A 550 -9.44 29.70 -3.77
C GLY A 550 -10.88 30.03 -3.37
N THR A 551 -11.85 29.13 -3.59
CA THR A 551 -13.27 29.37 -3.30
C THR A 551 -13.76 28.72 -1.99
N CYS A 552 -12.90 28.01 -1.29
CA CYS A 552 -13.27 27.17 -0.16
C CYS A 552 -13.52 27.98 1.12
N ASN A 553 -14.70 27.77 1.72
CA ASN A 553 -15.02 28.15 3.10
C ASN A 553 -15.75 26.96 3.75
N TYR A 554 -15.48 26.72 5.03
CA TYR A 554 -15.99 25.55 5.74
C TYR A 554 -17.00 25.96 6.81
N THR A 555 -18.19 25.36 6.76
CA THR A 555 -19.28 25.64 7.70
C THR A 555 -19.63 24.40 8.52
N GLU A 556 -19.79 24.60 9.83
CA GLU A 556 -20.20 23.55 10.76
C GLU A 556 -21.68 23.19 10.54
N VAL A 557 -21.95 21.89 10.45
CA VAL A 557 -23.29 21.31 10.27
C VAL A 557 -23.49 20.23 11.30
N THR A 558 -24.64 20.27 11.99
CA THR A 558 -25.08 19.19 12.90
C THR A 558 -26.28 18.47 12.29
N LYS A 559 -26.17 17.16 12.13
CA LYS A 559 -27.26 16.27 11.73
C LYS A 559 -27.56 15.24 12.83
N LYS A 560 -28.72 14.62 12.74
CA LYS A 560 -29.04 13.43 13.53
C LYS A 560 -28.61 12.19 12.75
N ASP A 561 -27.88 11.28 13.38
CA ASP A 561 -27.63 9.95 12.81
C ASP A 561 -28.90 9.07 12.86
N SER A 562 -28.82 7.85 12.33
CA SER A 562 -29.92 6.87 12.31
C SER A 562 -30.41 6.47 13.70
N ASP A 563 -29.57 6.62 14.73
CA ASP A 563 -29.87 6.38 16.15
C ASP A 563 -30.40 7.64 16.89
N GLY A 564 -30.48 8.79 16.21
CA GLY A 564 -30.94 10.06 16.76
C GLY A 564 -29.91 10.84 17.61
N LYS A 565 -28.63 10.48 17.55
CA LYS A 565 -27.52 11.24 18.16
C LYS A 565 -27.08 12.37 17.25
N ASP A 566 -26.57 13.45 17.85
CA ASP A 566 -25.99 14.55 17.09
C ASP A 566 -24.64 14.12 16.52
N TYR A 567 -24.50 14.31 15.20
CA TYR A 567 -23.28 14.15 14.44
C TYR A 567 -22.93 15.50 13.83
N THR A 568 -21.78 16.05 14.25
CA THR A 568 -21.28 17.34 13.79
C THR A 568 -20.10 17.15 12.85
N TYR A 569 -20.13 17.86 11.72
CA TYR A 569 -19.06 17.87 10.73
C TYR A 569 -19.01 19.21 10.01
N TYR A 570 -17.92 19.49 9.32
CA TYR A 570 -17.78 20.68 8.48
C TYR A 570 -18.02 20.33 7.01
N THR A 571 -18.66 21.21 6.25
CA THR A 571 -18.83 21.09 4.80
C THR A 571 -18.22 22.29 4.09
N CYS A 572 -17.66 22.09 2.89
CA CYS A 572 -17.30 23.23 2.04
C CYS A 572 -18.57 23.85 1.44
N ASP A 573 -18.70 25.17 1.48
CA ASP A 573 -19.83 25.88 0.88
C ASP A 573 -19.84 25.76 -0.65
N SER A 574 -18.66 25.65 -1.27
CA SER A 574 -18.49 25.63 -2.73
C SER A 574 -18.51 24.22 -3.31
N HIS A 575 -17.93 23.24 -2.62
CA HIS A 575 -17.71 21.88 -3.16
C HIS A 575 -18.35 20.76 -2.33
N GLY A 576 -19.05 21.10 -1.25
CA GLY A 576 -19.64 20.13 -0.32
C GLY A 576 -18.59 19.30 0.43
N GLY A 577 -18.93 18.04 0.71
CA GLY A 577 -18.07 17.10 1.45
C GLY A 577 -18.29 17.15 2.96
N SER A 578 -17.60 16.26 3.66
CA SER A 578 -17.66 16.15 5.11
C SER A 578 -16.23 16.10 5.66
N TYR A 579 -15.92 17.04 6.55
CA TYR A 579 -14.58 17.23 7.12
C TYR A 579 -14.66 17.27 8.64
N SER A 580 -13.59 16.85 9.30
CA SER A 580 -13.45 16.94 10.76
C SER A 580 -13.05 18.35 11.21
N GLU A 581 -13.20 18.65 12.50
CA GLU A 581 -12.75 19.91 13.08
C GLU A 581 -11.22 20.08 12.95
N SER A 582 -10.47 19.00 13.13
CA SER A 582 -9.01 18.99 12.97
C SER A 582 -8.59 19.37 11.55
N ASP A 583 -9.29 18.85 10.52
CA ASP A 583 -8.99 19.18 9.13
C ASP A 583 -9.19 20.67 8.84
N VAL A 584 -10.30 21.24 9.31
CA VAL A 584 -10.60 22.66 9.11
C VAL A 584 -9.58 23.53 9.83
N LYS A 585 -9.13 23.12 11.02
CA LYS A 585 -8.07 23.82 11.74
C LYS A 585 -6.75 23.80 10.97
N ASP A 586 -6.37 22.68 10.34
CA ASP A 586 -5.17 22.61 9.52
C ASP A 586 -5.24 23.54 8.30
N PHE A 587 -6.42 23.70 7.70
CA PHE A 587 -6.68 24.71 6.67
C PHE A 587 -6.57 26.15 7.22
N GLU A 588 -7.19 26.45 8.38
CA GLU A 588 -7.14 27.77 9.02
C GLU A 588 -5.73 28.18 9.45
N ASP A 589 -4.92 27.21 9.88
CA ASP A 589 -3.50 27.37 10.22
C ASP A 589 -2.61 27.51 8.97
N GLY A 590 -3.18 27.39 7.76
CA GLY A 590 -2.49 27.55 6.49
C GLY A 590 -1.59 26.37 6.10
N LYS A 591 -1.80 25.19 6.72
CA LYS A 591 -1.06 23.97 6.36
C LYS A 591 -1.53 23.37 5.04
N GLU A 592 -2.79 23.62 4.69
CA GLU A 592 -3.38 23.24 3.41
C GLU A 592 -4.09 24.43 2.74
N GLU A 593 -3.95 24.57 1.42
CA GLU A 593 -4.66 25.60 0.66
C GLU A 593 -6.16 25.32 0.50
N THR A 594 -6.55 24.04 0.59
CA THR A 594 -7.94 23.59 0.51
C THR A 594 -8.07 22.13 0.93
N LEU A 595 -9.19 21.79 1.57
CA LEU A 595 -9.59 20.41 1.85
C LEU A 595 -10.30 19.75 0.65
N CYS A 596 -10.62 20.46 -0.41
CA CYS A 596 -11.52 19.97 -1.46
C CYS A 596 -10.84 19.23 -2.63
N ILE A 597 -9.51 19.08 -2.64
CA ILE A 597 -8.81 18.33 -3.71
C ILE A 597 -9.35 16.90 -3.80
N GLY A 598 -9.73 16.43 -4.98
CA GLY A 598 -10.36 15.13 -5.18
C GLY A 598 -11.88 15.13 -4.99
N ARG A 599 -12.52 16.25 -4.62
CA ARG A 599 -13.99 16.33 -4.56
C ARG A 599 -14.58 16.28 -5.96
N ILE A 600 -15.66 15.51 -6.11
CA ILE A 600 -16.46 15.47 -7.33
C ILE A 600 -17.30 16.74 -7.41
N LEU A 601 -17.15 17.49 -8.51
CA LEU A 601 -17.77 18.79 -8.72
C LEU A 601 -19.17 18.62 -9.31
N ARG A 602 -20.21 18.84 -8.48
CA ARG A 602 -21.62 18.62 -8.88
C ARG A 602 -22.05 19.53 -10.03
N ASP A 603 -21.58 20.76 -10.07
CA ASP A 603 -21.83 21.72 -11.14
C ASP A 603 -21.22 21.30 -12.47
N GLU A 604 -20.01 20.73 -12.45
CA GLU A 604 -19.39 20.17 -13.66
C GLU A 604 -20.06 18.85 -14.10
N VAL A 605 -20.54 18.05 -13.16
CA VAL A 605 -21.39 16.88 -13.47
C VAL A 605 -22.71 17.31 -14.10
N ASP A 606 -23.36 18.36 -13.60
CA ASP A 606 -24.57 18.93 -14.19
C ASP A 606 -24.29 19.47 -15.60
N SER A 607 -23.17 20.18 -15.78
CA SER A 607 -22.68 20.64 -17.08
C SER A 607 -22.45 19.48 -18.06
N TYR A 608 -21.86 18.37 -17.59
CA TYR A 608 -21.68 17.16 -18.38
C TYR A 608 -23.02 16.53 -18.78
N PHE A 609 -23.92 16.29 -17.83
CA PHE A 609 -25.23 15.68 -18.10
C PHE A 609 -26.15 16.56 -18.93
N SER A 610 -26.01 17.89 -18.86
CA SER A 610 -26.72 18.82 -19.77
C SER A 610 -26.34 18.62 -21.24
N LYS A 611 -25.09 18.18 -21.50
CA LYS A 611 -24.58 17.84 -22.84
C LYS A 611 -24.86 16.38 -23.23
N HIS A 612 -25.11 15.53 -22.24
CA HIS A 612 -25.34 14.09 -22.40
C HIS A 612 -26.68 13.66 -21.78
N THR A 613 -27.75 14.37 -22.13
CA THR A 613 -29.08 14.19 -21.53
C THR A 613 -29.62 12.77 -21.67
N ASP A 614 -29.27 12.05 -22.74
CA ASP A 614 -29.64 10.65 -22.93
C ASP A 614 -29.06 9.72 -21.86
N GLN A 615 -27.85 9.99 -21.35
CA GLN A 615 -27.24 9.20 -20.27
C GLN A 615 -27.95 9.47 -18.93
N TYR A 616 -28.18 10.75 -18.62
CA TYR A 616 -28.92 11.15 -17.42
C TYR A 616 -30.34 10.56 -17.39
N ASN A 617 -31.08 10.69 -18.50
CA ASN A 617 -32.45 10.18 -18.60
C ASN A 617 -32.53 8.65 -18.43
N GLN A 618 -31.52 7.91 -18.91
CA GLN A 618 -31.45 6.46 -18.71
C GLN A 618 -31.27 6.10 -17.24
N MET A 619 -30.35 6.77 -16.53
CA MET A 619 -30.14 6.59 -15.10
C MET A 619 -31.39 6.97 -14.30
N ALA A 620 -31.99 8.11 -14.61
CA ALA A 620 -33.20 8.57 -13.93
C ALA A 620 -34.37 7.60 -14.10
N LYS A 621 -34.56 7.08 -15.31
CA LYS A 621 -35.57 6.07 -15.60
C LYS A 621 -35.32 4.77 -14.84
N TYR A 622 -34.07 4.37 -14.65
CA TYR A 622 -33.74 3.18 -13.86
C TYR A 622 -34.09 3.36 -12.38
N TYR A 623 -33.72 4.50 -11.79
CA TYR A 623 -34.16 4.83 -10.42
C TYR A 623 -35.69 4.85 -10.32
N GLU A 624 -36.39 5.41 -11.30
CA GLU A 624 -37.86 5.41 -11.34
C GLU A 624 -38.45 4.00 -11.43
N GLU A 625 -37.93 3.14 -12.32
CA GLU A 625 -38.51 1.80 -12.56
C GLU A 625 -38.21 0.78 -11.45
N TYR A 626 -37.08 0.89 -10.76
CA TYR A 626 -36.60 -0.13 -9.81
C TYR A 626 -36.57 0.36 -8.36
N PHE A 627 -36.62 1.68 -8.13
CA PHE A 627 -36.52 2.28 -6.79
C PHE A 627 -37.58 3.38 -6.54
N GLY A 628 -38.50 3.62 -7.49
CA GLY A 628 -39.53 4.66 -7.41
C GLY A 628 -40.94 4.21 -7.82
N ASP A 629 -41.90 5.13 -7.72
CA ASP A 629 -43.28 4.94 -8.24
C ASP A 629 -43.73 6.07 -9.21
N THR A 630 -43.02 7.20 -9.33
CA THR A 630 -43.06 8.20 -10.44
C THR A 630 -42.21 9.43 -10.07
N TYR A 631 -41.57 10.06 -11.07
CA TYR A 631 -40.69 11.25 -11.14
C TYR A 631 -40.65 12.36 -10.04
N THR A 632 -41.52 12.35 -9.03
CA THR A 632 -41.52 13.31 -7.90
C THR A 632 -41.43 12.65 -6.52
N ASN A 633 -41.50 11.32 -6.44
CA ASN A 633 -41.39 10.52 -5.21
C ASN A 633 -40.57 9.24 -5.50
N SER A 634 -39.36 9.35 -6.03
CA SER A 634 -38.36 8.31 -5.76
C SER A 634 -38.12 8.30 -4.25
N ASN A 635 -37.97 7.14 -3.63
CA ASN A 635 -37.47 7.09 -2.24
C ASN A 635 -36.03 7.62 -2.13
N TYR A 636 -35.37 7.84 -3.28
CA TYR A 636 -34.04 8.40 -3.43
C TYR A 636 -34.09 9.87 -3.84
N SER A 637 -33.32 10.70 -3.17
CA SER A 637 -33.11 12.09 -3.50
C SER A 637 -32.29 12.26 -4.78
N LEU A 638 -32.30 13.48 -5.34
CA LEU A 638 -31.47 13.84 -6.51
C LEU A 638 -29.98 13.66 -6.23
N ASP A 639 -29.56 13.69 -4.97
CA ASP A 639 -28.16 13.55 -4.61
C ASP A 639 -27.60 12.15 -4.94
N SER A 640 -28.48 11.12 -4.95
CA SER A 640 -28.16 9.74 -5.37
C SER A 640 -27.83 9.57 -6.87
N TYR A 641 -27.97 10.64 -7.66
CA TYR A 641 -27.70 10.65 -9.09
C TYR A 641 -26.28 11.13 -9.40
N TYR A 642 -25.62 11.79 -8.44
CA TYR A 642 -24.24 12.21 -8.61
C TYR A 642 -23.28 11.03 -8.46
N PRO A 643 -22.18 11.00 -9.23
CA PRO A 643 -21.13 10.03 -9.00
C PRO A 643 -20.51 10.21 -7.61
N ASN A 644 -20.17 9.09 -6.98
CA ASN A 644 -19.41 9.03 -5.74
C ASN A 644 -18.40 7.87 -5.79
N VAL A 645 -17.52 7.81 -4.79
CA VAL A 645 -16.54 6.73 -4.59
C VAL A 645 -16.67 6.14 -3.18
N ASN A 646 -17.90 6.09 -2.66
CA ASN A 646 -18.23 5.69 -1.28
C ASN A 646 -18.19 4.16 -1.12
N ILE A 647 -17.18 3.50 -1.69
CA ILE A 647 -16.98 2.06 -1.67
C ILE A 647 -15.62 1.80 -1.02
N PHE A 648 -15.59 1.03 0.06
CA PHE A 648 -14.38 0.67 0.79
C PHE A 648 -14.22 -0.85 0.78
N VAL A 649 -13.11 -1.33 0.23
CA VAL A 649 -12.64 -2.71 0.43
C VAL A 649 -11.68 -2.69 1.60
N VAL A 650 -12.05 -3.33 2.69
CA VAL A 650 -11.44 -3.20 4.02
C VAL A 650 -10.79 -4.51 4.42
N SER A 651 -9.54 -4.43 4.87
CA SER A 651 -8.91 -5.52 5.61
C SER A 651 -7.75 -5.06 6.48
N VAL A 652 -7.81 -5.42 7.75
CA VAL A 652 -6.78 -5.10 8.74
C VAL A 652 -6.05 -6.37 9.22
N LEU A 653 -5.99 -7.37 8.34
CA LEU A 653 -5.53 -8.72 8.64
C LEU A 653 -4.34 -9.08 7.73
N GLU A 654 -3.25 -9.55 8.34
CA GLU A 654 -1.96 -9.79 7.65
C GLU A 654 -1.99 -10.90 6.59
N ASN A 655 -2.92 -11.87 6.68
CA ASN A 655 -2.99 -12.99 5.73
C ASN A 655 -4.11 -12.87 4.69
N ALA A 656 -4.85 -11.76 4.69
CA ALA A 656 -5.77 -11.47 3.60
C ALA A 656 -4.99 -10.81 2.45
N ASP A 657 -5.51 -10.88 1.22
CA ASP A 657 -4.85 -10.27 0.05
C ASP A 657 -5.89 -9.64 -0.90
N ILE A 658 -5.52 -8.53 -1.58
CA ILE A 658 -6.37 -7.81 -2.53
C ILE A 658 -5.59 -7.60 -3.82
N GLN A 659 -6.00 -8.31 -4.88
CA GLN A 659 -5.29 -8.36 -6.15
C GLN A 659 -6.14 -7.82 -7.31
N PHE A 660 -5.81 -6.62 -7.78
CA PHE A 660 -6.52 -6.01 -8.92
C PHE A 660 -5.76 -6.10 -10.25
N GLY A 661 -4.49 -6.48 -10.24
CA GLY A 661 -3.68 -6.53 -11.47
C GLY A 661 -3.17 -7.90 -11.88
N VAL A 662 -3.12 -8.89 -10.99
CA VAL A 662 -2.55 -10.21 -11.30
C VAL A 662 -3.52 -11.31 -10.88
N LYS A 663 -3.61 -12.35 -11.70
CA LYS A 663 -4.37 -13.55 -11.41
C LYS A 663 -3.52 -14.52 -10.60
N LYS A 664 -3.94 -14.84 -9.38
CA LYS A 664 -3.32 -15.80 -8.47
C LYS A 664 -3.06 -17.18 -9.08
N ALA A 665 -3.95 -17.63 -9.98
CA ALA A 665 -3.87 -18.97 -10.56
C ALA A 665 -2.80 -19.12 -11.65
N THR A 666 -2.58 -18.06 -12.44
CA THR A 666 -1.78 -18.13 -13.66
C THR A 666 -0.59 -17.17 -13.66
N ASP A 667 -0.53 -16.24 -12.71
CA ASP A 667 0.37 -15.09 -12.75
C ASP A 667 0.26 -14.34 -14.09
N GLU A 668 -0.96 -14.17 -14.60
CA GLU A 668 -1.22 -13.31 -15.76
C GLU A 668 -1.88 -12.01 -15.33
N SER A 669 -1.74 -10.95 -16.12
CA SER A 669 -2.39 -9.68 -15.83
C SER A 669 -3.91 -9.76 -15.94
N VAL A 670 -4.60 -9.15 -14.98
CA VAL A 670 -6.04 -8.85 -15.07
C VAL A 670 -6.24 -7.69 -16.05
N GLN A 671 -7.03 -7.91 -17.09
CA GLN A 671 -7.16 -6.98 -18.20
C GLN A 671 -8.41 -6.09 -18.07
N ASN A 672 -8.25 -4.80 -18.35
CA ASN A 672 -9.35 -3.82 -18.53
C ASN A 672 -10.38 -3.76 -17.39
N ASN A 673 -9.98 -4.05 -16.15
CA ASN A 673 -10.81 -3.83 -14.97
C ASN A 673 -10.62 -2.42 -14.41
N VAL A 674 -11.67 -1.88 -13.80
CA VAL A 674 -11.65 -0.59 -13.10
C VAL A 674 -12.40 -0.67 -11.78
N PHE A 675 -11.87 0.03 -10.77
CA PHE A 675 -12.49 0.18 -9.46
C PHE A 675 -12.71 1.66 -9.15
N PHE A 676 -13.89 2.04 -8.67
CA PHE A 676 -14.22 3.38 -8.19
C PHE A 676 -14.47 3.31 -6.68
N GLY A 677 -13.44 3.58 -5.89
CA GLY A 677 -13.51 3.42 -4.44
C GLY A 677 -12.14 3.39 -3.76
N TYR A 678 -12.17 3.00 -2.50
CA TYR A 678 -11.03 2.94 -1.61
C TYR A 678 -10.65 1.50 -1.29
N VAL A 679 -9.34 1.20 -1.32
CA VAL A 679 -8.80 0.01 -0.66
C VAL A 679 -8.18 0.47 0.65
N TYR A 680 -8.74 0.02 1.76
CA TYR A 680 -8.20 0.24 3.10
C TYR A 680 -7.64 -1.09 3.62
N ALA A 681 -6.37 -1.32 3.32
CA ALA A 681 -5.66 -2.54 3.66
C ALA A 681 -4.24 -2.27 4.20
N PRO A 682 -4.12 -1.57 5.35
CA PRO A 682 -2.85 -1.05 5.86
C PRO A 682 -1.79 -2.11 6.22
N TYR A 683 -2.10 -3.40 6.19
CA TYR A 683 -1.14 -4.51 6.32
C TYR A 683 -0.93 -5.32 5.04
N MET A 684 -1.50 -4.91 3.90
CA MET A 684 -1.40 -5.69 2.66
C MET A 684 -0.49 -5.03 1.63
N THR A 685 0.10 -5.87 0.80
CA THR A 685 0.76 -5.46 -0.45
C THR A 685 -0.26 -5.31 -1.56
N PHE A 686 -0.37 -4.11 -2.11
CA PHE A 686 -1.18 -3.90 -3.32
C PHE A 686 -0.39 -4.21 -4.58
N VAL A 687 -0.86 -5.18 -5.36
CA VAL A 687 -0.21 -5.56 -6.62
C VAL A 687 -1.07 -5.18 -7.82
N ALA A 688 -0.55 -4.30 -8.66
CA ALA A 688 -1.15 -3.95 -9.95
C ALA A 688 -0.11 -4.00 -11.07
N VAL A 689 0.05 -5.15 -11.71
CA VAL A 689 1.07 -5.39 -12.75
C VAL A 689 0.44 -5.83 -14.08
N GLY A 690 0.66 -5.09 -15.16
CA GLY A 690 0.24 -5.51 -16.50
C GLY A 690 0.34 -4.47 -17.63
N SER A 691 0.17 -4.94 -18.87
CA SER A 691 0.45 -4.17 -20.09
C SER A 691 -0.76 -3.49 -20.76
N GLY A 692 -1.89 -3.30 -20.05
CA GLY A 692 -3.17 -2.94 -20.68
C GLY A 692 -3.41 -1.44 -20.96
N GLY A 693 -2.79 -0.54 -20.20
CA GLY A 693 -3.11 0.90 -20.25
C GLY A 693 -4.56 1.22 -19.84
N GLY A 694 -4.89 2.51 -19.70
CA GLY A 694 -6.26 2.97 -19.37
C GLY A 694 -6.50 3.25 -17.88
N LEU A 695 -7.75 3.55 -17.51
CA LEU A 695 -8.14 3.86 -16.13
C LEU A 695 -8.18 2.59 -15.27
N LYS A 696 -7.49 2.57 -14.13
CA LYS A 696 -7.45 1.42 -13.21
C LYS A 696 -8.22 1.67 -11.92
N ASN A 697 -8.11 2.88 -11.36
CA ASN A 697 -8.82 3.23 -10.13
C ASN A 697 -9.15 4.73 -10.09
N VAL A 698 -10.33 5.06 -9.57
CA VAL A 698 -10.74 6.41 -9.14
C VAL A 698 -11.12 6.34 -7.66
N GLY A 699 -10.39 7.03 -6.79
CA GLY A 699 -10.59 6.91 -5.34
C GLY A 699 -9.27 7.03 -4.59
N GLY A 700 -8.95 6.06 -3.73
CA GLY A 700 -7.67 6.05 -3.00
C GLY A 700 -7.25 4.66 -2.49
N LEU A 701 -6.00 4.58 -2.03
CA LEU A 701 -5.38 3.36 -1.52
C LEU A 701 -4.66 3.69 -0.19
N VAL A 702 -4.98 2.94 0.85
CA VAL A 702 -4.24 2.88 2.12
C VAL A 702 -3.75 1.45 2.29
N VAL A 703 -2.48 1.20 1.98
CA VAL A 703 -1.91 -0.16 1.89
C VAL A 703 -0.55 -0.23 2.57
N SER A 704 -0.04 -1.41 2.90
CA SER A 704 1.26 -1.53 3.59
C SER A 704 2.48 -1.37 2.69
N ASP A 705 2.32 -1.72 1.43
CA ASP A 705 3.32 -1.64 0.39
C ASP A 705 2.62 -1.82 -0.96
N MET A 706 3.33 -1.54 -2.06
CA MET A 706 2.76 -1.70 -3.39
C MET A 706 3.79 -2.13 -4.42
N ALA A 707 3.32 -2.91 -5.38
CA ALA A 707 4.01 -3.24 -6.61
C ALA A 707 3.12 -2.82 -7.79
N VAL A 708 3.41 -1.64 -8.35
CA VAL A 708 2.60 -1.04 -9.41
C VAL A 708 3.41 -0.90 -10.69
N ASN A 709 2.92 -1.53 -11.75
CA ASN A 709 3.57 -1.63 -13.04
C ASN A 709 2.57 -1.64 -14.20
N GLY A 710 2.70 -0.68 -15.11
CA GLY A 710 1.89 -0.57 -16.31
C GLY A 710 1.49 0.88 -16.61
N ALA A 711 1.15 1.18 -17.86
CA ALA A 711 0.71 2.53 -18.26
C ALA A 711 -0.73 2.85 -17.82
N TYR A 712 -1.10 2.50 -16.59
CA TYR A 712 -2.41 2.72 -16.01
C TYR A 712 -2.53 4.13 -15.42
N LYS A 713 -3.73 4.70 -15.50
CA LYS A 713 -4.11 5.96 -14.87
C LYS A 713 -4.82 5.70 -13.54
N TYR A 714 -4.43 6.44 -12.52
CA TYR A 714 -5.02 6.43 -11.18
C TYR A 714 -5.44 7.87 -10.83
N ILE A 715 -6.71 8.07 -10.53
CA ILE A 715 -7.29 9.40 -10.29
C ILE A 715 -7.69 9.47 -8.82
N PHE A 716 -7.21 10.48 -8.10
CA PHE A 716 -7.67 10.70 -6.73
C PHE A 716 -9.10 11.25 -6.72
N ALA A 717 -9.95 10.62 -5.92
CA ALA A 717 -11.29 11.13 -5.65
C ALA A 717 -11.61 10.88 -4.18
N GLN A 718 -12.09 11.91 -3.47
CA GLN A 718 -12.49 11.78 -2.08
C GLN A 718 -13.87 11.13 -1.95
N PRO A 719 -14.09 10.29 -0.92
CA PRO A 719 -15.41 9.83 -0.56
C PRO A 719 -16.19 10.99 0.08
N ASP A 720 -17.50 10.84 0.23
CA ASP A 720 -18.33 11.82 0.93
C ASP A 720 -18.16 11.79 2.45
N ARG A 721 -17.76 10.64 2.99
CA ARG A 721 -17.38 10.45 4.41
C ARG A 721 -15.96 9.92 4.51
N THR A 722 -15.15 10.49 5.38
CA THR A 722 -13.80 10.01 5.64
C THR A 722 -13.82 8.70 6.44
N ILE A 723 -12.71 7.95 6.42
CA ILE A 723 -12.59 6.72 7.21
C ILE A 723 -12.80 6.99 8.71
N GLN A 724 -12.25 8.08 9.24
CA GLN A 724 -12.45 8.47 10.64
C GLN A 724 -13.93 8.72 10.94
N GLN A 725 -14.67 9.36 10.03
CA GLN A 725 -16.10 9.60 10.19
C GLN A 725 -16.95 8.33 10.15
N ILE A 726 -16.45 7.27 9.51
CA ILE A 726 -17.11 5.96 9.45
C ILE A 726 -16.77 5.13 10.69
N VAL A 727 -15.49 5.07 11.07
CA VAL A 727 -15.02 4.29 12.23
C VAL A 727 -15.40 4.93 13.57
N GLY A 728 -15.47 6.27 13.60
CA GLY A 728 -15.67 7.06 14.81
C GLY A 728 -14.37 7.48 15.50
N ASP A 729 -14.45 8.50 16.34
CA ASP A 729 -13.30 9.03 17.10
C ASP A 729 -12.84 8.07 18.20
N GLY A 730 -11.56 8.16 18.57
CA GLY A 730 -10.99 7.34 19.65
C GLY A 730 -10.86 5.86 19.30
N PHE A 731 -10.68 5.57 18.01
CA PHE A 731 -10.49 4.21 17.49
C PHE A 731 -9.21 3.55 18.01
N ASP A 732 -9.20 2.21 18.03
CA ASP A 732 -7.98 1.45 18.25
C ASP A 732 -7.06 1.61 17.03
N ALA A 733 -5.86 2.16 17.21
CA ALA A 733 -4.91 2.26 16.11
C ALA A 733 -4.20 0.94 15.80
N LEU A 734 -3.97 0.75 14.52
CA LEU A 734 -3.08 -0.26 14.00
C LEU A 734 -1.63 0.05 14.35
N ARG A 735 -0.83 -1.01 14.45
CA ARG A 735 0.57 -0.91 14.85
C ARG A 735 1.46 -1.48 13.76
N PRO A 736 2.57 -0.82 13.41
CA PRO A 736 3.58 -1.42 12.55
C PRO A 736 4.06 -2.76 13.13
N SER A 737 4.27 -3.74 12.26
CA SER A 737 4.85 -5.05 12.63
C SER A 737 6.37 -5.00 12.80
N GLY A 738 7.04 -4.01 12.19
CA GLY A 738 8.49 -3.83 12.19
C GLY A 738 8.96 -2.52 12.81
N SER A 739 10.28 -2.43 13.06
CA SER A 739 10.92 -1.19 13.51
C SER A 739 10.83 -0.09 12.46
N ARG A 740 10.65 1.14 12.91
CA ARG A 740 10.64 2.34 12.06
C ARG A 740 11.79 3.31 12.35
N THR A 741 12.84 2.82 13.00
CA THR A 741 14.03 3.60 13.35
C THR A 741 14.75 4.20 12.15
N TRP A 742 14.43 3.79 10.92
CA TRP A 742 14.92 4.34 9.66
C TRP A 742 14.26 5.66 9.25
N ARG A 743 13.14 6.06 9.90
CA ARG A 743 12.54 7.40 9.82
C ARG A 743 13.44 8.41 10.55
N ILE A 744 14.72 8.45 10.20
CA ILE A 744 15.72 9.33 10.82
C ILE A 744 15.64 10.66 10.10
N HIS A 745 14.56 11.39 10.36
CA HIS A 745 14.37 12.84 10.31
C HIS A 745 12.85 13.02 10.53
N GLY A 746 12.52 13.32 11.80
CA GLY A 746 11.18 13.18 12.38
C GLY A 746 11.17 12.75 13.87
N THR A 747 12.32 12.83 14.56
CA THR A 747 12.41 12.66 16.02
C THR A 747 11.87 13.87 16.76
#